data_AF-D5U337-F1
#
_entry.id   AF-D5U337-F1
#
_cell.length_a   1.000
_cell.length_b   1.000
_cell.length_c   1.000
_cell.angle_alpha   90.00
_cell.angle_beta   90.00
_cell.angle_gamma   90.00
#
_symmetry.space_group_name_H-M   'P 1'
#
loop_
_entity.id
_entity.type
_entity.pdbx_description
1 polymer ?
#
loop_
_entity_poly.entity_id
_entity_poly.type
_entity_poly.pdbx_seq_one_letter_code
_entity_poly.pdbx_strand_id
1 'polypeptide(L)'
;MKKILSILIILAFLFPYLTLVKPVQAQPVQLISITPDRDYLYPGETVNITIQTFLENVRVTFLLRHTYNSAVVYYANTTVFPNPGTYSVLLNVPYELFNIGETTYQVLWIQIIFGTESVSVYRSVYPLIMVSPATTTILDENGLPNKIHVSGFGFEEGAGIFGFYVGDYYYELEEPVFTNSSGMFEYEFYLVDLTNGSIPGGEYEVRVETDAEFYDYQKPGSLTVKPIAFINPTEGRGTIEDLADVEVYGFGFPAEVEVSSIKLCSVSNPAVCYVFPLENYFTDPDGFLYVYDLSQYASTPLAGGVYFLVVETVNETYIFPSTLYTVLPYIELLGPDVYQPNVYIWFRVAGFQPGTVISVYVNGVLVVEEVTDENGYAEFPLPVPELVEEGERVILVTDGVSEAYFHLSTPFAVVQPSSTPGKDSDVHNLAVYGYGFIEGTGVSEIWLCADTCYVFPIGDVYADNTGFFHIPELGNYFRTNMSLGTYQLFVKLDNGGVLATASYTTITPLMELLSEPSVKIGGKISIALYGFASGETVNVYLANRLIYTDTVDVDGNATFTIDLPLDIPGGVQILRVEGMDSGIILNATLEIQPSAFWLVLDYNYEPRDVPKASASYNGTQLIVYYPTGEVAYLGDYIQVTGYGFVINETVNIYIGGVLAGTARADSYGRISFTGLAPSVQGGSYSVVVEGEETGSVEATWLLDDTVGELEIEGRVIAAALGKDELVLEGSGIIRLYGSGLKPGTVFKAVLVNGTDALMFYASYIQTSWFVDDNGLLASRYGHPSLAIPFSQPGLYMVTLYYEEPGGNERWVDLPVLVIIPLEITQRLSEIEDRLSELESQLASIENRIEGLTQEIALLQGMIDELSQQLQLVNTTLNGEISLLEQRIQELEQLISELRQQFDYLNSQIALLSGNLTALQEMFNDLSQQLQLVNTTLADTIEELRIRLDNALSAIQELSSRINELEENLAELNSTVNSISSDLNSLEQDVGDLNSRVNDLAGQVNTLQSNLNRLSSRLDDVSSQASMSYSIGIVALILGLVGAAVGLLAYMRIGKTR
;
A
#
# COMPACT_ATOMS: atom_id res chain seq x y z
N MET A 1 110.57 63.77 -19.20
CA MET A 1 109.28 64.50 -19.09
C MET A 1 108.23 64.10 -20.12
N LYS A 2 108.45 64.14 -21.46
CA LYS A 2 107.36 63.88 -22.42
C LYS A 2 106.71 62.47 -22.42
N LYS A 3 107.39 61.41 -21.96
CA LYS A 3 106.77 60.05 -21.86
C LYS A 3 105.85 59.83 -20.63
N ILE A 4 105.95 60.65 -19.58
CA ILE A 4 105.14 60.49 -18.36
C ILE A 4 103.76 61.15 -18.53
N LEU A 5 103.69 62.25 -19.30
CA LEU A 5 102.44 62.98 -19.53
C LEU A 5 101.43 62.18 -20.38
N SER A 6 101.89 61.38 -21.34
CA SER A 6 101.01 60.52 -22.15
C SER A 6 100.36 59.38 -21.34
N ILE A 7 101.04 58.86 -20.32
CA ILE A 7 100.48 57.80 -19.45
C ILE A 7 99.42 58.40 -18.51
N LEU A 8 99.67 59.59 -17.96
CA LEU A 8 98.70 60.31 -17.12
C LEU A 8 97.43 60.71 -17.87
N ILE A 9 97.53 61.10 -19.15
CA ILE A 9 96.35 61.43 -19.98
C ILE A 9 95.55 60.15 -20.32
N ILE A 10 96.20 59.00 -20.53
CA ILE A 10 95.49 57.72 -20.76
C ILE A 10 94.79 57.25 -19.47
N LEU A 11 95.41 57.38 -18.29
CA LEU A 11 94.72 57.08 -17.03
C LEU A 11 93.56 58.04 -16.73
N ALA A 12 93.66 59.32 -17.10
CA ALA A 12 92.59 60.29 -16.91
C ALA A 12 91.34 60.01 -17.77
N PHE A 13 91.50 59.40 -18.95
CA PHE A 13 90.37 58.99 -19.80
C PHE A 13 89.73 57.65 -19.41
N LEU A 14 90.38 56.85 -18.56
CA LEU A 14 89.84 55.57 -18.05
C LEU A 14 89.07 55.71 -16.73
N PHE A 15 89.29 56.79 -15.97
CA PHE A 15 88.63 57.01 -14.68
C PHE A 15 87.09 57.15 -14.73
N PRO A 16 86.46 57.73 -15.77
CA PRO A 16 84.99 57.79 -15.86
C PRO A 16 84.30 56.44 -16.09
N TYR A 17 85.05 55.40 -16.48
CA TYR A 17 84.51 54.06 -16.80
C TYR A 17 84.65 53.04 -15.66
N LEU A 18 85.28 53.40 -14.54
CA LEU A 18 85.55 52.46 -13.42
C LEU A 18 84.66 52.65 -12.18
N THR A 19 83.58 53.44 -12.26
CA THR A 19 82.63 53.64 -11.16
C THR A 19 81.16 53.47 -11.58
N LEU A 20 80.88 52.47 -12.43
CA LEU A 20 79.49 52.09 -12.73
C LEU A 20 79.30 50.60 -13.08
N VAL A 21 79.97 49.73 -12.32
CA VAL A 21 79.48 48.36 -12.10
C VAL A 21 78.95 48.31 -10.67
N LYS A 22 77.65 48.57 -10.49
CA LYS A 22 76.95 47.99 -9.33
C LYS A 22 77.15 46.46 -9.44
N PRO A 23 77.54 45.74 -8.38
CA PRO A 23 77.42 44.30 -8.41
C PRO A 23 75.94 43.98 -8.69
N VAL A 24 75.69 43.10 -9.66
CA VAL A 24 74.39 42.46 -9.80
C VAL A 24 74.18 41.70 -8.50
N GLN A 25 73.28 42.17 -7.63
CA GLN A 25 72.84 41.36 -6.50
C GLN A 25 72.17 40.12 -7.11
N ALA A 26 72.75 38.95 -6.86
CA ALA A 26 72.05 37.71 -7.09
C ALA A 26 70.79 37.73 -6.22
N GLN A 27 69.62 37.50 -6.81
CA GLN A 27 68.39 37.41 -6.04
C GLN A 27 68.53 36.28 -5.03
N PRO A 28 68.20 36.48 -3.74
CA PRO A 28 68.44 35.48 -2.71
C PRO A 28 67.51 34.26 -2.84
N VAL A 29 66.40 34.42 -3.57
CA VAL A 29 65.38 33.42 -3.87
C VAL A 29 64.96 33.54 -5.33
N GLN A 30 64.72 32.41 -5.99
CA GLN A 30 64.07 32.30 -7.30
C GLN A 30 62.84 31.38 -7.18
N LEU A 31 61.71 31.79 -7.76
CA LEU A 31 60.57 30.91 -7.97
C LEU A 31 60.88 29.93 -9.12
N ILE A 32 60.71 28.64 -8.89
CA ILE A 32 60.96 27.57 -9.87
C ILE A 32 59.66 27.13 -10.52
N SER A 33 58.63 26.84 -9.72
CA SER A 33 57.30 26.48 -10.23
C SER A 33 56.22 26.69 -9.16
N ILE A 34 54.98 26.81 -9.63
CA ILE A 34 53.77 26.67 -8.83
C ILE A 34 52.94 25.57 -9.49
N THR A 35 52.61 24.53 -8.74
CA THR A 35 51.76 23.42 -9.21
C THR A 35 50.45 23.40 -8.43
N PRO A 36 49.28 23.27 -9.08
CA PRO A 36 49.10 23.04 -10.52
C PRO A 36 49.44 24.26 -11.40
N ASP A 37 50.00 23.99 -12.58
CA ASP A 37 50.45 25.01 -13.54
C ASP A 37 49.30 25.42 -14.47
N ARG A 38 48.34 26.14 -13.88
CA ARG A 38 47.14 26.68 -14.52
C ARG A 38 46.76 28.01 -13.89
N ASP A 39 46.05 28.87 -14.61
CA ASP A 39 45.75 30.23 -14.15
C ASP A 39 44.55 30.37 -13.20
N TYR A 40 43.98 29.25 -12.75
CA TYR A 40 42.87 29.20 -11.79
C TYR A 40 43.11 28.19 -10.67
N LEU A 41 42.42 28.35 -9.55
CA LEU A 41 42.42 27.45 -8.40
C LEU A 41 40.98 27.24 -7.90
N TYR A 42 40.73 26.09 -7.30
CA TYR A 42 39.50 25.86 -6.54
C TYR A 42 39.71 26.15 -5.04
N PRO A 43 38.67 26.59 -4.31
CA PRO A 43 38.67 26.56 -2.85
C PRO A 43 39.02 25.16 -2.32
N GLY A 44 39.75 25.09 -1.20
CA GLY A 44 40.26 23.82 -0.67
C GLY A 44 41.45 23.20 -1.40
N GLU A 45 41.88 23.73 -2.57
CA GLU A 45 42.97 23.15 -3.35
C GLU A 45 44.35 23.37 -2.72
N THR A 46 45.21 22.34 -2.74
CA THR A 46 46.61 22.44 -2.29
C THR A 46 47.51 22.90 -3.43
N VAL A 47 48.10 24.09 -3.27
CA VAL A 47 49.13 24.65 -4.13
C VAL A 47 50.51 24.28 -3.62
N ASN A 48 51.32 23.65 -4.45
CA ASN A 48 52.73 23.37 -4.15
C ASN A 48 53.63 24.42 -4.84
N ILE A 49 54.34 25.21 -4.05
CA ILE A 49 55.24 26.28 -4.49
C ILE A 49 56.68 25.79 -4.35
N THR A 50 57.40 25.67 -5.47
CA THR A 50 58.81 25.27 -5.48
C THR A 50 59.70 26.49 -5.66
N ILE A 51 60.60 26.76 -4.71
CA ILE A 51 61.57 27.86 -4.75
C ILE A 51 63.01 27.33 -4.66
N GLN A 52 63.96 28.09 -5.18
CA GLN A 52 65.39 27.88 -4.97
C GLN A 52 65.97 29.05 -4.16
N THR A 53 66.68 28.75 -3.08
CA THR A 53 67.42 29.72 -2.27
C THR A 53 68.92 29.65 -2.58
N PHE A 54 69.58 30.80 -2.64
CA PHE A 54 71.01 30.90 -2.99
C PHE A 54 71.91 31.31 -1.82
N LEU A 55 71.32 31.64 -0.66
CA LEU A 55 72.01 32.09 0.55
C LEU A 55 71.56 31.26 1.76
N GLU A 56 72.35 31.29 2.83
CA GLU A 56 72.00 30.71 4.13
C GLU A 56 71.01 31.62 4.90
N ASN A 57 70.21 31.01 5.76
CA ASN A 57 69.25 31.67 6.66
C ASN A 57 68.27 32.65 5.98
N VAL A 58 67.82 32.34 4.76
CA VAL A 58 66.87 33.18 4.02
C VAL A 58 65.47 33.03 4.61
N ARG A 59 64.90 34.14 5.07
CA ARG A 59 63.49 34.23 5.48
C ARG A 59 62.61 34.54 4.27
N VAL A 60 61.62 33.70 4.03
CA VAL A 60 60.61 33.87 2.97
C VAL A 60 59.23 33.85 3.60
N THR A 61 58.38 34.79 3.20
CA THR A 61 56.97 34.82 3.59
C THR A 61 56.10 34.49 2.38
N PHE A 62 55.27 33.46 2.50
CA PHE A 62 54.26 33.06 1.53
C PHE A 62 52.91 33.62 1.98
N LEU A 63 52.28 34.42 1.12
CA LEU A 63 50.95 34.99 1.34
C LEU A 63 49.99 34.52 0.25
N LEU A 64 48.77 34.16 0.64
CA LEU A 64 47.59 34.15 -0.23
C LEU A 64 46.71 35.32 0.22
N ARG A 65 46.37 36.23 -0.69
CA ARG A 65 45.58 37.42 -0.35
C ARG A 65 44.66 37.87 -1.46
N HIS A 66 43.72 38.75 -1.14
CA HIS A 66 42.86 39.39 -2.12
C HIS A 66 43.67 40.30 -3.05
N THR A 67 43.36 40.29 -4.35
CA THR A 67 44.13 41.07 -5.35
C THR A 67 43.93 42.58 -5.19
N TYR A 68 42.69 43.01 -4.92
CA TYR A 68 42.33 44.44 -4.86
C TYR A 68 42.25 45.01 -3.44
N ASN A 69 42.21 44.15 -2.41
CA ASN A 69 42.18 44.55 -1.01
C ASN A 69 43.38 43.93 -0.25
N SER A 70 44.51 44.64 -0.25
CA SER A 70 45.77 44.14 0.33
C SER A 70 45.76 43.98 1.86
N ALA A 71 44.67 44.37 2.54
CA ALA A 71 44.45 44.10 3.96
C ALA A 71 43.85 42.70 4.21
N VAL A 72 43.22 42.08 3.21
CA VAL A 72 42.59 40.75 3.32
C VAL A 72 43.60 39.67 2.93
N VAL A 73 44.09 38.92 3.93
CA VAL A 73 45.09 37.86 3.77
C VAL A 73 44.49 36.53 4.24
N TYR A 74 44.24 35.62 3.29
CA TYR A 74 43.63 34.30 3.53
C TYR A 74 44.63 33.28 4.09
N TYR A 75 45.92 33.41 3.73
CA TYR A 75 46.99 32.56 4.25
C TYR A 75 48.27 33.37 4.42
N ALA A 76 48.98 33.16 5.53
CA ALA A 76 50.29 33.75 5.76
C ALA A 76 51.21 32.78 6.51
N ASN A 77 52.33 32.40 5.89
CA ASN A 77 53.33 31.56 6.51
C ASN A 77 54.74 32.12 6.27
N THR A 78 55.59 32.14 7.28
CA THR A 78 56.98 32.62 7.18
C THR A 78 57.94 31.51 7.55
N THR A 79 58.71 31.05 6.57
CA THR A 79 59.69 29.98 6.72
C THR A 79 61.10 30.54 6.64
N VAL A 80 62.02 30.01 7.46
CA VAL A 80 63.45 30.33 7.38
C VAL A 80 64.16 29.12 6.81
N PHE A 81 64.79 29.28 5.65
CA PHE A 81 65.57 28.25 4.98
C PHE A 81 67.04 28.38 5.42
N PRO A 82 67.59 27.43 6.20
CA PRO A 82 68.90 27.59 6.81
C PRO A 82 70.05 27.50 5.80
N ASN A 83 69.89 26.70 4.74
CA ASN A 83 70.92 26.42 3.74
C ASN A 83 70.44 26.82 2.33
N PRO A 84 71.35 27.09 1.37
CA PRO A 84 71.01 27.18 -0.05
C PRO A 84 70.48 25.83 -0.56
N GLY A 85 69.39 25.84 -1.33
CA GLY A 85 68.77 24.63 -1.87
C GLY A 85 67.42 24.87 -2.54
N THR A 86 66.87 23.82 -3.13
CA THR A 86 65.50 23.83 -3.68
C THR A 86 64.53 23.30 -2.62
N TYR A 87 63.43 24.01 -2.40
CA TYR A 87 62.45 23.74 -1.38
C TYR A 87 61.04 23.78 -1.97
N SER A 88 60.19 22.85 -1.53
CA SER A 88 58.76 22.81 -1.84
C SER A 88 57.95 23.20 -0.60
N VAL A 89 56.97 24.09 -0.77
CA VAL A 89 56.09 24.58 0.28
C VAL A 89 54.65 24.38 -0.16
N LEU A 90 53.87 23.68 0.68
CA LEU A 90 52.44 23.48 0.45
C LEU A 90 51.65 24.65 1.05
N LEU A 91 50.73 25.19 0.27
CA LEU A 91 49.80 26.25 0.62
C LEU A 91 48.40 25.77 0.26
N ASN A 92 47.53 25.61 1.26
CA ASN A 92 46.14 25.22 1.03
C ASN A 92 45.31 26.48 0.81
N VAL A 93 44.54 26.54 -0.27
CA VAL A 93 43.52 27.58 -0.48
C VAL A 93 42.38 27.32 0.51
N PRO A 94 41.98 28.30 1.36
CA PRO A 94 40.82 28.13 2.23
C PRO A 94 39.52 27.92 1.44
N TYR A 95 38.53 27.27 2.06
CA TYR A 95 37.16 27.22 1.52
C TYR A 95 36.45 28.58 1.67
N GLU A 96 36.62 29.22 2.82
CA GLU A 96 36.14 30.58 3.11
C GLU A 96 37.07 31.64 2.50
N LEU A 97 36.59 32.38 1.50
CA LEU A 97 37.34 33.44 0.81
C LEU A 97 36.61 34.78 0.95
N PHE A 98 36.61 35.31 2.17
CA PHE A 98 36.02 36.62 2.51
C PHE A 98 36.30 37.72 1.47
N ASN A 99 35.26 38.35 0.97
CA ASN A 99 35.29 39.52 0.07
C ASN A 99 35.95 39.24 -1.30
N ILE A 100 36.11 37.97 -1.73
CA ILE A 100 36.74 37.60 -3.02
C ILE A 100 35.99 38.13 -4.26
N GLY A 101 34.71 38.47 -4.10
CA GLY A 101 33.82 39.01 -5.13
C GLY A 101 33.51 40.51 -5.05
N GLU A 102 34.14 41.29 -4.18
CA GLU A 102 33.87 42.76 -4.09
C GLU A 102 34.25 43.56 -5.37
N THR A 103 34.87 42.89 -6.34
CA THR A 103 35.40 43.48 -7.57
C THR A 103 35.18 42.55 -8.74
N THR A 104 35.16 43.10 -9.97
CA THR A 104 34.81 42.45 -11.25
C THR A 104 35.66 41.25 -11.68
N TYR A 105 36.53 40.70 -10.82
CA TYR A 105 37.34 39.51 -11.07
C TYR A 105 37.67 38.81 -9.74
N GLN A 106 37.16 37.59 -9.55
CA GLN A 106 37.52 36.72 -8.41
C GLN A 106 38.98 36.23 -8.50
N VAL A 107 39.96 37.00 -8.00
CA VAL A 107 41.40 36.70 -8.20
C VAL A 107 42.18 36.68 -6.88
N LEU A 108 42.85 35.56 -6.63
CA LEU A 108 43.83 35.38 -5.56
C LEU A 108 45.23 35.81 -6.01
N TRP A 109 45.93 36.49 -5.09
CA TRP A 109 47.32 36.87 -5.25
C TRP A 109 48.22 36.01 -4.36
N ILE A 110 48.99 35.11 -4.98
CA ILE A 110 50.08 34.39 -4.33
C ILE A 110 51.31 35.29 -4.33
N GLN A 111 51.72 35.79 -3.17
CA GLN A 111 52.93 36.60 -3.01
C GLN A 111 54.01 35.84 -2.22
N ILE A 112 55.23 35.84 -2.75
CA ILE A 112 56.42 35.26 -2.12
C ILE A 112 57.38 36.41 -1.82
N ILE A 113 57.50 36.81 -0.55
CA ILE A 113 58.30 37.97 -0.11
C ILE A 113 59.65 37.49 0.45
N PHE A 114 60.73 38.13 0.03
CA PHE A 114 62.09 37.89 0.54
C PHE A 114 62.87 39.21 0.65
N GLY A 115 63.12 39.66 1.89
CA GLY A 115 63.76 40.96 2.14
C GLY A 115 62.86 42.12 1.68
N THR A 116 63.35 42.93 0.73
CA THR A 116 62.59 44.03 0.10
C THR A 116 62.03 43.67 -1.28
N GLU A 117 62.25 42.44 -1.76
CA GLU A 117 61.76 41.94 -3.03
C GLU A 117 60.58 40.98 -2.83
N SER A 118 59.74 40.84 -3.85
CA SER A 118 58.70 39.82 -3.86
C SER A 118 58.40 39.34 -5.27
N VAL A 119 58.17 38.03 -5.42
CA VAL A 119 57.55 37.44 -6.61
C VAL A 119 56.04 37.35 -6.38
N SER A 120 55.27 37.41 -7.46
CA SER A 120 53.81 37.56 -7.43
C SER A 120 53.18 36.82 -8.60
N VAL A 121 52.22 35.96 -8.30
CA VAL A 121 51.46 35.19 -9.29
C VAL A 121 49.97 35.32 -8.96
N TYR A 122 49.16 35.55 -10.00
CA TYR A 122 47.72 35.68 -9.90
C TYR A 122 47.05 34.38 -10.32
N ARG A 123 45.94 34.04 -9.66
CA ARG A 123 45.10 32.89 -9.98
C ARG A 123 43.64 33.28 -9.82
N SER A 124 42.81 33.05 -10.84
CA SER A 124 41.36 33.16 -10.68
C SER A 124 40.88 32.11 -9.66
N VAL A 125 39.82 32.41 -8.93
CA VAL A 125 39.06 31.40 -8.19
C VAL A 125 37.95 30.93 -9.11
N TYR A 126 37.81 29.63 -9.27
CA TYR A 126 36.63 29.05 -9.92
C TYR A 126 35.74 28.40 -8.86
N PRO A 127 34.41 28.44 -9.01
CA PRO A 127 33.51 27.85 -8.02
C PRO A 127 33.74 26.35 -7.84
N LEU A 128 33.54 25.87 -6.61
CA LEU A 128 33.59 24.45 -6.26
C LEU A 128 32.26 24.05 -5.63
N ILE A 129 31.66 22.97 -6.16
CA ILE A 129 30.47 22.35 -5.59
C ILE A 129 30.87 21.09 -4.83
N MET A 130 30.28 20.89 -3.65
CA MET A 130 30.38 19.67 -2.86
C MET A 130 28.98 19.15 -2.54
N VAL A 131 28.82 17.82 -2.49
CA VAL A 131 27.56 17.14 -2.22
C VAL A 131 27.77 16.17 -1.06
N SER A 132 26.82 16.13 -0.13
CA SER A 132 26.84 15.25 1.04
C SER A 132 25.44 14.68 1.31
N PRO A 133 25.28 13.35 1.45
CA PRO A 133 26.30 12.32 1.19
C PRO A 133 26.62 12.21 -0.32
N ALA A 134 27.87 11.86 -0.65
CA ALA A 134 28.29 11.63 -2.04
C ALA A 134 27.77 10.31 -2.64
N THR A 135 27.10 9.46 -1.83
CA THR A 135 26.45 8.23 -2.28
C THR A 135 25.19 8.01 -1.45
N THR A 136 24.04 7.82 -2.11
CA THR A 136 22.73 7.68 -1.45
C THR A 136 21.77 6.84 -2.30
N THR A 137 20.64 6.45 -1.72
CA THR A 137 19.43 5.98 -2.43
C THR A 137 18.43 7.13 -2.53
N ILE A 138 17.41 7.02 -3.39
CA ILE A 138 16.36 8.04 -3.55
C ILE A 138 15.42 8.06 -2.35
N LEU A 139 15.04 6.87 -1.87
CA LEU A 139 14.29 6.65 -0.63
C LEU A 139 15.18 5.94 0.40
N ASP A 140 14.86 6.07 1.68
CA ASP A 140 15.45 5.27 2.76
C ASP A 140 14.78 3.88 2.87
N GLU A 141 15.23 3.05 3.82
CA GLU A 141 14.70 1.69 4.00
C GLU A 141 13.24 1.62 4.48
N ASN A 142 12.63 2.76 4.85
CA ASN A 142 11.22 2.89 5.21
C ASN A 142 10.38 3.52 4.08
N GLY A 143 10.98 3.80 2.91
CA GLY A 143 10.31 4.46 1.79
C GLY A 143 10.22 5.98 1.90
N LEU A 144 10.90 6.62 2.86
CA LEU A 144 10.91 8.07 3.01
C LEU A 144 11.96 8.71 2.08
N PRO A 145 11.68 9.87 1.43
CA PRO A 145 12.65 10.52 0.55
C PRO A 145 13.94 10.95 1.25
N ASN A 146 15.09 10.63 0.63
CA ASN A 146 16.40 11.09 1.07
C ASN A 146 16.71 12.50 0.58
N LYS A 147 17.41 13.27 1.41
CA LYS A 147 17.99 14.57 1.06
C LYS A 147 19.44 14.46 0.62
N ILE A 148 19.84 15.37 -0.25
CA ILE A 148 21.24 15.74 -0.43
C ILE A 148 21.47 17.18 0.02
N HIS A 149 22.62 17.42 0.64
CA HIS A 149 23.11 18.75 0.98
C HIS A 149 24.15 19.18 -0.06
N VAL A 150 23.97 20.35 -0.65
CA VAL A 150 24.86 20.96 -1.64
C VAL A 150 25.51 22.20 -1.04
N SER A 151 26.85 22.19 -0.97
CA SER A 151 27.65 23.32 -0.49
C SER A 151 28.45 23.90 -1.66
N GLY A 152 28.34 25.20 -1.87
CA GLY A 152 29.11 25.92 -2.89
C GLY A 152 30.17 26.82 -2.26
N PHE A 153 31.36 26.89 -2.88
CA PHE A 153 32.49 27.68 -2.43
C PHE A 153 33.12 28.49 -3.56
N GLY A 154 33.68 29.65 -3.24
CA GLY A 154 34.45 30.47 -4.19
C GLY A 154 33.60 31.29 -5.16
N PHE A 155 32.34 31.57 -4.79
CA PHE A 155 31.46 32.48 -5.52
C PHE A 155 31.73 33.94 -5.13
N GLU A 156 31.20 34.89 -5.89
CA GLU A 156 31.14 36.29 -5.46
C GLU A 156 30.12 36.50 -4.34
N GLU A 157 30.24 37.60 -3.57
CA GLU A 157 29.31 37.91 -2.48
C GLU A 157 27.97 38.41 -3.02
N GLY A 158 26.87 37.77 -2.64
CA GLY A 158 25.52 38.13 -3.10
C GLY A 158 25.16 37.65 -4.50
N ALA A 159 25.89 36.67 -5.05
CA ALA A 159 25.43 35.93 -6.23
C ALA A 159 24.17 35.13 -5.90
N GLY A 160 23.21 35.13 -6.83
CA GLY A 160 21.98 34.36 -6.73
C GLY A 160 22.19 32.94 -7.24
N ILE A 161 21.76 31.95 -6.46
CA ILE A 161 21.62 30.55 -6.86
C ILE A 161 20.15 30.31 -7.20
N PHE A 162 19.86 29.80 -8.39
CA PHE A 162 18.50 29.64 -8.92
C PHE A 162 18.03 28.18 -9.02
N GLY A 163 18.97 27.23 -9.01
CA GLY A 163 18.64 25.81 -9.05
C GLY A 163 19.88 24.91 -9.10
N PHE A 164 19.63 23.60 -9.13
CA PHE A 164 20.66 22.57 -9.16
C PHE A 164 20.41 21.59 -10.30
N TYR A 165 21.47 21.30 -11.07
CA TYR A 165 21.47 20.23 -12.05
C TYR A 165 22.15 19.00 -11.45
N VAL A 166 21.48 17.85 -11.51
CA VAL A 166 22.00 16.52 -11.14
C VAL A 166 22.07 15.71 -12.43
N GLY A 167 23.19 15.78 -13.15
CA GLY A 167 23.25 15.37 -14.56
C GLY A 167 22.27 16.18 -15.42
N ASP A 168 21.37 15.48 -16.11
CA ASP A 168 20.33 16.09 -16.96
C ASP A 168 19.04 16.48 -16.19
N TYR A 169 18.95 16.13 -14.90
CA TYR A 169 17.79 16.41 -14.05
C TYR A 169 17.97 17.74 -13.32
N TYR A 170 16.89 18.50 -13.15
CA TYR A 170 16.92 19.85 -12.58
C TYR A 170 16.06 19.96 -11.31
N TYR A 171 16.50 20.78 -10.36
CA TYR A 171 15.76 21.23 -9.19
C TYR A 171 15.69 22.76 -9.24
N GLU A 172 14.47 23.31 -9.31
CA GLU A 172 14.21 24.75 -9.33
C GLU A 172 14.04 25.29 -7.90
N LEU A 173 14.69 26.40 -7.56
CA LEU A 173 14.48 27.08 -6.28
C LEU A 173 13.27 28.03 -6.35
N GLU A 174 12.33 27.90 -5.42
CA GLU A 174 11.20 28.85 -5.29
C GLU A 174 11.67 30.29 -5.03
N GLU A 175 12.72 30.46 -4.23
CA GLU A 175 13.39 31.74 -3.99
C GLU A 175 14.91 31.59 -4.14
N PRO A 176 15.63 32.53 -4.79
CA PRO A 176 17.07 32.42 -4.98
C PRO A 176 17.84 32.43 -3.66
N VAL A 177 18.78 31.50 -3.51
CA VAL A 177 19.69 31.46 -2.35
C VAL A 177 20.89 32.35 -2.65
N PHE A 178 21.22 33.29 -1.75
CA PHE A 178 22.33 34.21 -1.96
C PHE A 178 23.60 33.79 -1.22
N THR A 179 24.74 33.88 -1.90
CA THR A 179 26.05 33.59 -1.32
C THR A 179 26.44 34.63 -0.26
N ASN A 180 27.06 34.16 0.82
CA ASN A 180 27.52 35.01 1.92
C ASN A 180 28.84 35.74 1.58
N SER A 181 29.31 36.59 2.50
CA SER A 181 30.55 37.36 2.33
C SER A 181 31.83 36.52 2.22
N SER A 182 31.78 35.22 2.54
CA SER A 182 32.87 34.25 2.32
C SER A 182 32.86 33.63 0.92
N GLY A 183 31.90 33.99 0.07
CA GLY A 183 31.69 33.38 -1.24
C GLY A 183 31.12 31.97 -1.16
N MET A 184 30.29 31.69 -0.13
CA MET A 184 29.73 30.36 0.12
C MET A 184 28.20 30.37 0.17
N PHE A 185 27.58 29.25 -0.22
CA PHE A 185 26.18 28.94 0.06
C PHE A 185 26.04 27.48 0.51
N GLU A 186 24.95 27.17 1.19
CA GLU A 186 24.54 25.82 1.57
C GLU A 186 23.04 25.66 1.29
N TYR A 187 22.63 24.51 0.77
CA TYR A 187 21.21 24.19 0.53
C TYR A 187 20.96 22.68 0.64
N GLU A 188 19.73 22.28 0.94
CA GLU A 188 19.30 20.88 0.98
C GLU A 188 17.97 20.67 0.25
N PHE A 189 17.85 19.60 -0.51
CA PHE A 189 16.61 19.19 -1.18
C PHE A 189 16.48 17.67 -1.24
N TYR A 190 15.25 17.17 -1.44
CA TYR A 190 15.00 15.75 -1.62
C TYR A 190 15.26 15.35 -3.08
N LEU A 191 15.84 14.17 -3.30
CA LEU A 191 16.09 13.70 -4.67
C LEU A 191 14.81 13.43 -5.47
N VAL A 192 13.68 13.19 -4.79
CA VAL A 192 12.35 13.06 -5.42
C VAL A 192 11.78 14.39 -5.93
N ASP A 193 12.31 15.53 -5.50
CA ASP A 193 11.83 16.85 -5.92
C ASP A 193 12.44 17.31 -7.27
N LEU A 194 13.32 16.50 -7.87
CA LEU A 194 13.83 16.72 -9.23
C LEU A 194 12.67 16.64 -10.24
N THR A 195 12.80 17.32 -11.39
CA THR A 195 11.71 17.51 -12.38
C THR A 195 10.98 16.24 -12.88
N ASN A 196 11.54 15.04 -12.69
CA ASN A 196 10.94 13.76 -13.08
C ASN A 196 10.43 12.91 -11.90
N GLY A 197 10.54 13.36 -10.64
CA GLY A 197 10.12 12.60 -9.45
C GLY A 197 11.09 11.48 -9.00
N SER A 198 11.98 11.04 -9.89
CA SER A 198 13.03 10.04 -9.66
C SER A 198 14.21 10.31 -10.61
N ILE A 199 15.36 9.67 -10.34
CA ILE A 199 16.52 9.61 -11.25
C ILE A 199 17.11 8.19 -11.24
N PRO A 200 17.62 7.66 -12.37
CA PRO A 200 18.13 6.31 -12.41
C PRO A 200 19.44 6.13 -11.61
N GLY A 201 19.77 4.88 -11.29
CA GLY A 201 21.01 4.52 -10.61
C GLY A 201 22.23 4.85 -11.47
N GLY A 202 23.21 5.53 -10.88
CA GLY A 202 24.38 6.01 -11.62
C GLY A 202 25.24 7.03 -10.87
N GLU A 203 26.31 7.47 -11.52
CA GLU A 203 27.16 8.59 -11.07
C GLU A 203 26.77 9.88 -11.81
N TYR A 204 26.50 10.93 -11.06
CA TYR A 204 26.05 12.23 -11.54
C TYR A 204 27.03 13.34 -11.18
N GLU A 205 27.27 14.25 -12.12
CA GLU A 205 27.86 15.56 -11.83
C GLU A 205 26.75 16.50 -11.31
N VAL A 206 26.98 17.10 -10.14
CA VAL A 206 26.07 18.10 -9.57
C VAL A 206 26.61 19.51 -9.83
N ARG A 207 25.80 20.32 -10.52
CA ARG A 207 26.10 21.69 -10.94
C ARG A 207 25.03 22.64 -10.42
N VAL A 208 25.35 23.91 -10.41
CA VAL A 208 24.51 24.98 -9.85
C VAL A 208 24.19 25.99 -10.95
N GLU A 209 22.92 26.37 -11.05
CA GLU A 209 22.49 27.52 -11.87
C GLU A 209 22.60 28.81 -11.03
N THR A 210 23.29 29.82 -11.56
CA THR A 210 23.61 31.05 -10.85
C THR A 210 23.96 32.17 -11.83
N ASP A 211 23.87 33.42 -11.37
CA ASP A 211 24.37 34.60 -12.10
C ASP A 211 25.86 34.91 -11.83
N ALA A 212 26.54 34.11 -10.99
CA ALA A 212 27.92 34.33 -10.57
C ALA A 212 28.96 34.35 -11.70
N GLU A 213 29.99 35.19 -11.56
CA GLU A 213 31.18 35.11 -12.42
C GLU A 213 31.82 33.71 -12.38
N PHE A 214 32.24 33.22 -13.55
CA PHE A 214 32.84 31.90 -13.78
C PHE A 214 31.94 30.68 -13.54
N TYR A 215 30.61 30.81 -13.49
CA TYR A 215 29.69 29.67 -13.31
C TYR A 215 29.90 28.52 -14.33
N ASP A 216 30.21 28.83 -15.60
CA ASP A 216 30.53 27.85 -16.66
C ASP A 216 31.78 26.99 -16.32
N TYR A 217 32.65 27.49 -15.44
CA TYR A 217 33.91 26.84 -15.05
C TYR A 217 33.86 26.23 -13.64
N GLN A 218 32.68 26.15 -13.03
CA GLN A 218 32.50 25.48 -11.75
C GLN A 218 33.02 24.03 -11.81
N LYS A 219 33.70 23.59 -10.75
CA LYS A 219 33.98 22.17 -10.55
C LYS A 219 32.76 21.50 -9.93
N PRO A 220 32.10 20.58 -10.65
CA PRO A 220 30.88 19.95 -10.16
C PRO A 220 31.15 19.06 -8.96
N GLY A 221 30.11 18.87 -8.14
CA GLY A 221 30.05 17.83 -7.13
C GLY A 221 29.84 16.47 -7.80
N SER A 222 30.03 15.39 -7.04
CA SER A 222 29.78 14.03 -7.50
C SER A 222 28.78 13.36 -6.56
N LEU A 223 27.75 12.76 -7.15
CA LEU A 223 26.69 12.03 -6.46
C LEU A 223 26.51 10.65 -7.10
N THR A 224 26.57 9.59 -6.31
CA THR A 224 26.22 8.24 -6.75
C THR A 224 24.84 7.86 -6.21
N VAL A 225 23.88 7.61 -7.10
CA VAL A 225 22.56 7.06 -6.74
C VAL A 225 22.62 5.54 -6.82
N LYS A 226 22.22 4.88 -5.73
CA LYS A 226 22.10 3.43 -5.64
C LYS A 226 20.64 2.98 -5.76
N PRO A 227 20.39 1.77 -6.28
CA PRO A 227 19.06 1.18 -6.25
C PRO A 227 18.58 0.89 -4.83
N ILE A 228 17.27 0.99 -4.63
CA ILE A 228 16.54 0.48 -3.47
C ILE A 228 15.27 -0.21 -3.95
N ALA A 229 14.84 -1.28 -3.28
CA ALA A 229 13.62 -2.02 -3.62
C ALA A 229 12.87 -2.50 -2.38
N PHE A 230 11.55 -2.58 -2.52
CA PHE A 230 10.57 -2.90 -1.50
C PHE A 230 9.71 -4.07 -1.97
N ILE A 231 9.01 -4.71 -1.03
CA ILE A 231 8.03 -5.77 -1.31
C ILE A 231 6.78 -5.50 -0.48
N ASN A 232 5.61 -5.70 -1.10
CA ASN A 232 4.31 -5.42 -0.49
C ASN A 232 3.31 -6.51 -0.93
N PRO A 233 2.57 -7.16 -0.01
CA PRO A 233 2.74 -7.11 1.45
C PRO A 233 4.09 -7.71 1.90
N THR A 234 4.54 -7.37 3.11
CA THR A 234 5.77 -7.92 3.72
C THR A 234 5.55 -9.29 4.38
N GLU A 235 4.32 -9.79 4.41
CA GLU A 235 3.96 -11.13 4.86
C GLU A 235 2.80 -11.70 4.05
N GLY A 236 2.72 -13.02 3.99
CA GLY A 236 1.65 -13.76 3.31
C GLY A 236 1.74 -15.25 3.63
N ARG A 237 0.81 -16.05 3.11
CA ARG A 237 0.78 -17.51 3.34
C ARG A 237 1.69 -18.29 2.37
N GLY A 238 2.28 -17.60 1.40
CA GLY A 238 3.17 -18.19 0.39
C GLY A 238 2.47 -19.09 -0.63
N THR A 239 1.13 -19.12 -0.68
CA THR A 239 0.40 -19.84 -1.73
C THR A 239 0.59 -19.16 -3.09
N ILE A 240 0.26 -19.86 -4.18
CA ILE A 240 0.29 -19.25 -5.51
C ILE A 240 -0.75 -18.12 -5.61
N GLU A 241 -1.89 -18.22 -4.92
CA GLU A 241 -2.91 -17.15 -4.90
C GLU A 241 -2.42 -15.92 -4.11
N ASP A 242 -1.80 -16.12 -2.94
CA ASP A 242 -1.19 -15.03 -2.15
C ASP A 242 -0.09 -14.29 -2.93
N LEU A 243 0.66 -14.98 -3.78
CA LEU A 243 1.69 -14.37 -4.63
C LEU A 243 1.13 -13.47 -5.74
N ALA A 244 -0.18 -13.55 -6.04
CA ALA A 244 -0.81 -12.66 -7.01
C ALA A 244 -0.94 -11.23 -6.46
N ASP A 245 -1.08 -11.10 -5.13
CA ASP A 245 -1.14 -9.82 -4.42
C ASP A 245 0.26 -9.28 -4.04
N VAL A 246 1.35 -9.99 -4.38
CA VAL A 246 2.72 -9.55 -4.09
C VAL A 246 3.27 -8.64 -5.20
N GLU A 247 3.59 -7.42 -4.80
CA GLU A 247 4.24 -6.37 -5.58
C GLU A 247 5.69 -6.19 -5.14
N VAL A 248 6.59 -6.02 -6.11
CA VAL A 248 7.99 -5.62 -5.90
C VAL A 248 8.24 -4.34 -6.68
N TYR A 249 8.43 -3.23 -5.96
CA TYR A 249 8.75 -1.93 -6.53
C TYR A 249 10.13 -1.44 -6.11
N GLY A 250 10.78 -0.66 -6.96
CA GLY A 250 12.12 -0.18 -6.69
C GLY A 250 12.50 1.08 -7.44
N PHE A 251 13.43 1.84 -6.89
CA PHE A 251 13.82 3.17 -7.32
C PHE A 251 15.35 3.25 -7.47
N GLY A 252 15.83 4.08 -8.40
CA GLY A 252 17.26 4.26 -8.62
C GLY A 252 17.96 3.04 -9.21
N PHE A 253 17.26 2.20 -9.96
CA PHE A 253 17.89 1.21 -10.85
C PHE A 253 18.43 1.91 -12.11
N PRO A 254 19.39 1.33 -12.84
CA PRO A 254 19.80 1.86 -14.15
C PRO A 254 18.60 1.98 -15.09
N ALA A 255 18.54 3.05 -15.90
CA ALA A 255 17.44 3.28 -16.85
C ALA A 255 17.41 2.21 -17.96
N GLU A 256 16.20 1.82 -18.37
CA GLU A 256 15.95 0.90 -19.50
C GLU A 256 16.75 -0.43 -19.42
N VAL A 257 17.04 -0.94 -18.21
CA VAL A 257 17.79 -2.20 -18.02
C VAL A 257 16.85 -3.39 -17.91
N GLU A 258 17.18 -4.48 -18.61
CA GLU A 258 16.43 -5.72 -18.55
C GLU A 258 16.61 -6.40 -17.17
N VAL A 259 15.49 -6.62 -16.47
CA VAL A 259 15.40 -7.37 -15.23
C VAL A 259 15.10 -8.82 -15.59
N SER A 260 16.02 -9.73 -15.26
CA SER A 260 15.96 -11.14 -15.66
C SER A 260 15.24 -12.02 -14.64
N SER A 261 15.28 -11.67 -13.35
CA SER A 261 14.43 -12.30 -12.33
C SER A 261 14.32 -11.48 -11.05
N ILE A 262 13.18 -11.63 -10.38
CA ILE A 262 13.06 -11.39 -8.94
C ILE A 262 13.41 -12.69 -8.21
N LYS A 263 14.03 -12.61 -7.04
CA LYS A 263 14.23 -13.76 -6.15
C LYS A 263 13.91 -13.43 -4.71
N LEU A 264 13.31 -14.40 -4.02
CA LEU A 264 13.09 -14.39 -2.58
C LEU A 264 13.99 -15.47 -1.98
N CYS A 265 15.07 -15.03 -1.33
CA CYS A 265 16.11 -15.89 -0.78
C CYS A 265 15.96 -16.05 0.73
N SER A 266 16.00 -17.28 1.24
CA SER A 266 15.76 -17.56 2.66
C SER A 266 16.85 -16.92 3.54
N VAL A 267 16.44 -16.22 4.59
CA VAL A 267 17.35 -15.63 5.60
C VAL A 267 18.08 -16.72 6.40
N SER A 268 17.41 -17.85 6.69
CA SER A 268 18.01 -18.96 7.44
C SER A 268 18.91 -19.85 6.58
N ASN A 269 18.69 -19.90 5.26
CA ASN A 269 19.55 -20.59 4.30
C ASN A 269 19.60 -19.86 2.94
N PRO A 270 20.50 -18.87 2.75
CA PRO A 270 20.58 -18.08 1.52
C PRO A 270 20.89 -18.84 0.22
N ALA A 271 21.16 -20.14 0.29
CA ALA A 271 21.26 -21.01 -0.89
C ALA A 271 19.88 -21.47 -1.42
N VAL A 272 18.81 -21.30 -0.63
CA VAL A 272 17.43 -21.57 -1.02
C VAL A 272 16.77 -20.26 -1.44
N CYS A 273 16.57 -20.09 -2.75
CA CYS A 273 15.87 -18.95 -3.31
C CYS A 273 14.75 -19.42 -4.22
N TYR A 274 13.56 -18.84 -4.06
CA TYR A 274 12.50 -18.88 -5.05
C TYR A 274 12.85 -17.87 -6.14
N VAL A 275 12.78 -18.29 -7.41
CA VAL A 275 13.19 -17.49 -8.56
C VAL A 275 11.97 -17.27 -9.45
N PHE A 276 11.66 -16.00 -9.69
CA PHE A 276 10.55 -15.53 -10.51
C PHE A 276 11.17 -14.97 -11.80
N PRO A 277 11.33 -15.78 -12.86
CA PRO A 277 11.98 -15.35 -14.09
C PRO A 277 11.09 -14.38 -14.87
N LEU A 278 11.66 -13.25 -15.30
CA LEU A 278 10.95 -12.25 -16.08
C LEU A 278 11.44 -12.28 -17.54
N GLU A 279 10.52 -12.25 -18.50
CA GLU A 279 10.86 -12.19 -19.93
C GLU A 279 10.51 -10.81 -20.51
N ASN A 280 11.50 -10.11 -21.08
CA ASN A 280 11.35 -8.77 -21.68
C ASN A 280 10.83 -7.71 -20.69
N TYR A 281 11.15 -7.84 -19.40
CA TYR A 281 10.82 -6.84 -18.39
C TYR A 281 11.98 -5.84 -18.25
N PHE A 282 11.68 -4.54 -18.29
CA PHE A 282 12.67 -3.47 -18.21
C PHE A 282 12.31 -2.45 -17.13
N THR A 283 13.31 -1.84 -16.50
CA THR A 283 13.11 -0.60 -15.75
C THR A 283 12.73 0.55 -16.68
N ASP A 284 12.07 1.58 -16.15
CA ASP A 284 11.71 2.75 -16.93
C ASP A 284 12.89 3.73 -17.12
N PRO A 285 12.72 4.84 -17.88
CA PRO A 285 13.78 5.83 -18.08
C PRO A 285 14.25 6.56 -16.82
N ASP A 286 13.43 6.61 -15.77
CA ASP A 286 13.73 7.28 -14.49
C ASP A 286 14.23 6.29 -13.41
N GLY A 287 14.48 5.04 -13.81
CA GLY A 287 15.07 3.98 -12.99
C GLY A 287 14.10 3.29 -12.04
N PHE A 288 12.80 3.36 -12.32
CA PHE A 288 11.76 2.68 -11.55
C PHE A 288 11.55 1.23 -12.02
N LEU A 289 11.21 0.37 -11.07
CA LEU A 289 10.90 -1.05 -11.22
C LEU A 289 9.53 -1.31 -10.56
N TYR A 290 8.63 -2.05 -11.22
CA TYR A 290 7.33 -2.42 -10.64
C TYR A 290 6.82 -3.76 -11.17
N VAL A 291 7.23 -4.84 -10.51
CA VAL A 291 6.77 -6.20 -10.80
C VAL A 291 5.57 -6.47 -9.91
N TYR A 292 4.42 -6.77 -10.49
CA TYR A 292 3.21 -7.18 -9.78
C TYR A 292 2.88 -8.63 -10.14
N ASP A 293 2.07 -9.30 -9.31
CA ASP A 293 1.58 -10.66 -9.54
C ASP A 293 2.72 -11.67 -9.79
N LEU A 294 3.48 -11.96 -8.71
CA LEU A 294 4.52 -12.98 -8.73
C LEU A 294 3.97 -14.40 -8.98
N SER A 295 2.64 -14.62 -8.86
CA SER A 295 2.01 -15.92 -9.15
C SER A 295 2.25 -16.39 -10.58
N GLN A 296 2.29 -15.46 -11.55
CA GLN A 296 2.53 -15.76 -12.97
C GLN A 296 3.89 -16.44 -13.22
N TYR A 297 4.84 -16.22 -12.31
CA TYR A 297 6.21 -16.71 -12.39
C TYR A 297 6.51 -17.82 -11.36
N ALA A 298 5.53 -18.16 -10.51
CA ALA A 298 5.63 -19.16 -9.45
C ALA A 298 5.05 -20.51 -9.91
N SER A 299 5.87 -21.56 -9.92
CA SER A 299 5.40 -22.93 -10.20
C SER A 299 5.04 -23.73 -8.95
N THR A 300 5.44 -23.26 -7.77
CA THR A 300 5.22 -23.91 -6.46
C THR A 300 5.03 -22.85 -5.38
N PRO A 301 4.26 -23.14 -4.30
CA PRO A 301 4.21 -22.31 -3.11
C PRO A 301 5.59 -22.07 -2.49
N LEU A 302 5.71 -21.00 -1.70
CA LEU A 302 6.86 -20.78 -0.83
C LEU A 302 6.69 -21.57 0.47
N ALA A 303 7.79 -22.14 0.94
CA ALA A 303 7.87 -22.73 2.27
C ALA A 303 7.86 -21.65 3.37
N GLY A 304 7.49 -22.05 4.59
CA GLY A 304 7.52 -21.16 5.75
C GLY A 304 8.91 -20.61 6.06
N GLY A 305 8.97 -19.33 6.41
CA GLY A 305 10.20 -18.65 6.78
C GLY A 305 10.26 -17.19 6.33
N VAL A 306 11.37 -16.54 6.68
CA VAL A 306 11.66 -15.15 6.26
C VAL A 306 12.60 -15.19 5.06
N TYR A 307 12.26 -14.41 4.04
CA TYR A 307 13.00 -14.28 2.79
C TYR A 307 13.42 -12.83 2.58
N PHE A 308 14.61 -12.59 2.03
CA PHE A 308 15.05 -11.27 1.60
C PHE A 308 14.99 -11.14 0.07
N LEU A 309 14.74 -9.92 -0.40
CA LEU A 309 14.62 -9.60 -1.82
C LEU A 309 15.98 -9.54 -2.54
N VAL A 310 16.03 -10.13 -3.73
CA VAL A 310 17.12 -9.97 -4.69
C VAL A 310 16.52 -9.66 -6.06
N VAL A 311 17.09 -8.67 -6.75
CA VAL A 311 16.72 -8.29 -8.11
C VAL A 311 17.91 -8.56 -9.03
N GLU A 312 17.75 -9.46 -10.00
CA GLU A 312 18.76 -9.71 -11.02
C GLU A 312 18.42 -8.98 -12.31
N THR A 313 19.39 -8.19 -12.80
CA THR A 313 19.38 -7.63 -14.14
C THR A 313 20.33 -8.42 -15.03
N VAL A 314 20.29 -8.19 -16.34
CA VAL A 314 21.24 -8.80 -17.29
C VAL A 314 22.71 -8.42 -17.05
N ASN A 315 22.97 -7.36 -16.29
CA ASN A 315 24.32 -6.83 -16.03
C ASN A 315 24.80 -7.01 -14.58
N GLU A 316 23.89 -6.95 -13.60
CA GLU A 316 24.23 -6.88 -12.17
C GLU A 316 23.13 -7.47 -11.27
N THR A 317 23.52 -8.00 -10.11
CA THR A 317 22.63 -8.55 -9.07
C THR A 317 22.56 -7.60 -7.88
N TYR A 318 21.36 -7.12 -7.55
CA TYR A 318 21.10 -6.23 -6.42
C TYR A 318 20.46 -7.01 -5.28
N ILE A 319 21.03 -6.90 -4.07
CA ILE A 319 20.63 -7.67 -2.89
C ILE A 319 20.11 -6.70 -1.82
N PHE A 320 18.89 -6.91 -1.33
CA PHE A 320 18.21 -6.05 -0.38
C PHE A 320 17.93 -6.82 0.93
N PRO A 321 18.93 -6.97 1.82
CA PRO A 321 18.82 -7.83 3.00
C PRO A 321 17.85 -7.30 4.07
N SER A 322 17.52 -6.01 4.06
CA SER A 322 16.50 -5.39 4.92
C SER A 322 15.08 -5.53 4.35
N THR A 323 14.92 -5.82 3.06
CA THR A 323 13.62 -5.93 2.40
C THR A 323 13.12 -7.36 2.53
N LEU A 324 12.25 -7.59 3.52
CA LEU A 324 11.84 -8.93 3.95
C LEU A 324 10.41 -9.28 3.54
N TYR A 325 10.22 -10.54 3.17
CA TYR A 325 8.93 -11.19 2.97
C TYR A 325 8.80 -12.42 3.88
N THR A 326 7.77 -12.46 4.71
CA THR A 326 7.56 -13.54 5.68
C THR A 326 6.43 -14.47 5.25
N VAL A 327 6.75 -15.74 5.05
CA VAL A 327 5.77 -16.79 4.76
C VAL A 327 5.30 -17.41 6.06
N LEU A 328 4.03 -17.16 6.40
CA LEU A 328 3.38 -17.64 7.61
C LEU A 328 2.74 -19.02 7.39
N PRO A 329 3.01 -20.02 8.27
CA PRO A 329 2.30 -21.29 8.25
C PRO A 329 0.81 -21.12 8.54
N TYR A 330 -0.05 -21.87 7.86
CA TYR A 330 -1.50 -21.85 8.11
C TYR A 330 -2.14 -23.25 8.08
N ILE A 331 -3.31 -23.34 8.72
CA ILE A 331 -4.21 -24.50 8.70
C ILE A 331 -5.49 -24.11 7.95
N GLU A 332 -5.93 -24.98 7.04
CA GLU A 332 -7.18 -24.91 6.29
C GLU A 332 -8.05 -26.13 6.62
N LEU A 333 -9.36 -25.93 6.71
CA LEU A 333 -10.36 -26.98 6.93
C LEU A 333 -10.90 -27.45 5.57
N LEU A 334 -10.72 -28.73 5.22
CA LEU A 334 -11.12 -29.28 3.91
C LEU A 334 -12.50 -29.96 3.88
N GLY A 335 -13.09 -30.30 5.03
CA GLY A 335 -14.37 -31.00 5.11
C GLY A 335 -14.41 -32.05 6.23
N PRO A 336 -15.53 -32.77 6.44
CA PRO A 336 -16.52 -33.17 5.42
C PRO A 336 -17.76 -32.26 5.31
N ASP A 337 -18.50 -32.41 4.20
CA ASP A 337 -19.82 -31.78 3.99
C ASP A 337 -20.91 -32.24 4.98
N VAL A 338 -20.69 -33.36 5.69
CA VAL A 338 -21.64 -33.92 6.66
C VAL A 338 -20.90 -34.42 7.90
N TYR A 339 -21.07 -33.70 9.02
CA TYR A 339 -20.53 -34.08 10.32
C TYR A 339 -21.43 -35.12 11.01
N GLN A 340 -21.01 -36.39 11.00
CA GLN A 340 -21.61 -37.45 11.83
C GLN A 340 -20.60 -37.93 12.88
N PRO A 341 -21.05 -38.48 14.03
CA PRO A 341 -20.17 -39.20 14.95
C PRO A 341 -19.39 -40.31 14.22
N ASN A 342 -18.10 -40.45 14.52
CA ASN A 342 -17.15 -41.35 13.86
C ASN A 342 -16.75 -41.00 12.41
N VAL A 343 -16.95 -39.76 11.95
CA VAL A 343 -16.35 -39.25 10.70
C VAL A 343 -15.03 -38.53 11.01
N TYR A 344 -14.09 -38.51 10.06
CA TYR A 344 -12.86 -37.74 10.16
C TYR A 344 -13.03 -36.36 9.52
N ILE A 345 -12.57 -35.32 10.21
CA ILE A 345 -12.41 -33.96 9.68
C ILE A 345 -11.03 -33.87 9.04
N TRP A 346 -10.96 -33.48 7.78
CA TRP A 346 -9.71 -33.30 7.06
C TRP A 346 -9.24 -31.85 7.17
N PHE A 347 -7.97 -31.69 7.53
CA PHE A 347 -7.27 -30.42 7.52
C PHE A 347 -6.12 -30.48 6.53
N ARG A 348 -5.84 -29.36 5.88
CA ARG A 348 -4.59 -29.10 5.18
C ARG A 348 -3.76 -28.13 6.00
N VAL A 349 -2.45 -28.32 6.00
CA VAL A 349 -1.51 -27.25 6.35
C VAL A 349 -0.62 -26.91 5.19
N ALA A 350 -0.15 -25.67 5.19
CA ALA A 350 0.86 -25.16 4.26
C ALA A 350 1.77 -24.16 4.98
N GLY A 351 2.78 -23.66 4.26
CA GLY A 351 3.79 -22.78 4.82
C GLY A 351 4.74 -23.53 5.78
N PHE A 352 5.01 -24.80 5.52
CA PHE A 352 6.05 -25.59 6.18
C PHE A 352 7.11 -26.02 5.15
N GLN A 353 8.31 -26.42 5.59
CA GLN A 353 9.41 -26.79 4.68
C GLN A 353 9.19 -28.18 4.05
N PRO A 354 9.30 -28.36 2.71
CA PRO A 354 9.06 -29.65 2.04
C PRO A 354 9.84 -30.82 2.65
N GLY A 355 9.18 -31.98 2.77
CA GLY A 355 9.73 -33.18 3.40
C GLY A 355 9.95 -33.11 4.92
N THR A 356 9.43 -32.09 5.62
CA THR A 356 9.55 -31.95 7.08
C THR A 356 8.44 -32.72 7.79
N VAL A 357 8.77 -33.27 8.97
CA VAL A 357 7.77 -33.89 9.85
C VAL A 357 7.07 -32.79 10.63
N ILE A 358 5.74 -32.73 10.51
CA ILE A 358 4.87 -31.88 11.31
C ILE A 358 4.17 -32.70 12.39
N SER A 359 4.03 -32.10 13.56
CA SER A 359 3.34 -32.65 14.73
C SER A 359 2.05 -31.89 14.95
N VAL A 360 0.92 -32.60 14.91
CA VAL A 360 -0.43 -32.04 15.09
C VAL A 360 -0.91 -32.29 16.52
N TYR A 361 -1.00 -31.22 17.29
CA TYR A 361 -1.53 -31.22 18.66
C TYR A 361 -2.97 -30.71 18.67
N VAL A 362 -3.85 -31.37 19.42
CA VAL A 362 -5.18 -30.86 19.76
C VAL A 362 -5.22 -30.66 21.27
N ASN A 363 -5.37 -29.42 21.73
CA ASN A 363 -5.29 -29.04 23.15
C ASN A 363 -4.01 -29.55 23.84
N GLY A 364 -2.87 -29.45 23.14
CA GLY A 364 -1.56 -29.89 23.63
C GLY A 364 -1.34 -31.41 23.66
N VAL A 365 -2.29 -32.21 23.18
CA VAL A 365 -2.14 -33.67 23.00
C VAL A 365 -1.80 -33.96 21.54
N LEU A 366 -0.67 -34.63 21.29
CA LEU A 366 -0.27 -35.07 19.94
C LEU A 366 -1.30 -36.10 19.42
N VAL A 367 -1.91 -35.82 18.27
CA VAL A 367 -2.93 -36.68 17.65
C VAL A 367 -2.39 -37.40 16.42
N VAL A 368 -1.61 -36.72 15.58
CA VAL A 368 -1.01 -37.26 14.37
C VAL A 368 0.32 -36.56 14.07
N GLU A 369 1.25 -37.29 13.47
CA GLU A 369 2.45 -36.75 12.84
C GLU A 369 2.33 -37.05 11.33
N GLU A 370 2.61 -36.07 10.49
CA GLU A 370 2.60 -36.22 9.03
C GLU A 370 3.88 -35.64 8.41
N VAL A 371 4.12 -35.95 7.14
CA VAL A 371 5.26 -35.41 6.38
C VAL A 371 4.74 -34.52 5.26
N THR A 372 5.21 -33.28 5.19
CA THR A 372 4.85 -32.37 4.10
C THR A 372 5.36 -32.88 2.75
N ASP A 373 4.54 -32.72 1.72
CA ASP A 373 4.83 -33.08 0.34
C ASP A 373 5.93 -32.20 -0.31
N GLU A 374 6.12 -32.34 -1.63
CA GLU A 374 7.10 -31.57 -2.39
C GLU A 374 6.78 -30.06 -2.49
N ASN A 375 5.56 -29.65 -2.12
CA ASN A 375 5.08 -28.26 -2.12
C ASN A 375 5.00 -27.66 -0.70
N GLY A 376 5.34 -28.43 0.34
CA GLY A 376 5.21 -28.00 1.75
C GLY A 376 3.79 -28.16 2.32
N TYR A 377 2.90 -28.87 1.62
CA TYR A 377 1.56 -29.20 2.11
C TYR A 377 1.53 -30.51 2.88
N ALA A 378 0.67 -30.62 3.89
CA ALA A 378 0.27 -31.91 4.44
C ALA A 378 -1.23 -31.92 4.72
N GLU A 379 -1.89 -33.03 4.41
CA GLU A 379 -3.30 -33.25 4.71
C GLU A 379 -3.42 -34.34 5.77
N PHE A 380 -4.16 -34.07 6.85
CA PHE A 380 -4.31 -35.01 7.96
C PHE A 380 -5.77 -35.11 8.43
N PRO A 381 -6.25 -36.33 8.77
CA PRO A 381 -7.58 -36.55 9.32
C PRO A 381 -7.57 -36.50 10.85
N LEU A 382 -8.43 -35.67 11.46
CA LEU A 382 -8.73 -35.70 12.89
C LEU A 382 -10.09 -36.39 13.12
N PRO A 383 -10.20 -37.42 13.97
CA PRO A 383 -11.49 -38.03 14.28
C PRO A 383 -12.37 -37.06 15.06
N VAL A 384 -13.65 -36.94 14.69
CA VAL A 384 -14.66 -36.26 15.52
C VAL A 384 -14.68 -36.95 16.90
N PRO A 385 -14.32 -36.27 18.01
CA PRO A 385 -14.14 -36.95 19.29
C PRO A 385 -15.46 -37.50 19.85
N GLU A 386 -15.48 -38.78 20.27
CA GLU A 386 -16.45 -39.21 21.27
C GLU A 386 -16.18 -38.45 22.57
N LEU A 387 -17.22 -37.82 23.13
CA LEU A 387 -17.23 -37.00 24.35
C LEU A 387 -16.57 -35.62 24.19
N VAL A 388 -17.38 -34.56 24.42
CA VAL A 388 -16.95 -33.16 24.45
C VAL A 388 -17.30 -32.57 25.81
N GLU A 389 -16.31 -32.39 26.67
CA GLU A 389 -16.35 -31.37 27.72
C GLU A 389 -15.92 -30.01 27.14
N GLU A 390 -16.40 -28.93 27.75
CA GLU A 390 -16.31 -27.56 27.26
C GLU A 390 -14.86 -27.03 27.15
N GLY A 391 -14.53 -26.38 26.04
CA GLY A 391 -13.24 -25.70 25.87
C GLY A 391 -12.90 -25.36 24.42
N GLU A 392 -12.33 -24.17 24.21
CA GLU A 392 -11.73 -23.73 22.95
C GLU A 392 -10.69 -24.76 22.49
N ARG A 393 -10.94 -25.44 21.36
CA ARG A 393 -10.01 -26.47 20.87
C ARG A 393 -8.96 -25.85 19.97
N VAL A 394 -7.77 -25.65 20.51
CA VAL A 394 -6.61 -25.19 19.75
C VAL A 394 -5.96 -26.40 19.08
N ILE A 395 -6.09 -26.48 17.75
CA ILE A 395 -5.21 -27.29 16.91
C ILE A 395 -3.93 -26.48 16.70
N LEU A 396 -2.80 -27.01 17.15
CA LEU A 396 -1.47 -26.50 16.87
C LEU A 396 -0.78 -27.49 15.94
N VAL A 397 -0.32 -27.03 14.78
CA VAL A 397 0.59 -27.80 13.92
C VAL A 397 1.96 -27.15 13.95
N THR A 398 3.00 -27.95 14.18
CA THR A 398 4.38 -27.42 14.27
C THR A 398 5.42 -28.44 13.80
N ASP A 399 6.49 -27.95 13.18
CA ASP A 399 7.73 -28.71 12.89
C ASP A 399 8.80 -28.53 14.00
N GLY A 400 8.47 -27.81 15.08
CA GLY A 400 9.39 -27.42 16.16
C GLY A 400 10.12 -26.10 15.93
N VAL A 401 9.88 -25.41 14.80
CA VAL A 401 10.44 -24.08 14.47
C VAL A 401 9.32 -23.09 14.11
N SER A 402 8.31 -23.57 13.39
CA SER A 402 7.17 -22.84 12.85
C SER A 402 5.88 -23.38 13.48
N GLU A 403 4.86 -22.54 13.67
CA GLU A 403 3.59 -22.92 14.31
C GLU A 403 2.40 -22.38 13.51
N ALA A 404 1.40 -23.22 13.28
CA ALA A 404 0.10 -22.84 12.74
C ALA A 404 -1.00 -23.18 13.77
N TYR A 405 -1.97 -22.29 13.93
CA TYR A 405 -3.05 -22.41 14.92
C TYR A 405 -4.44 -22.40 14.26
N PHE A 406 -5.32 -23.30 14.69
CA PHE A 406 -6.73 -23.33 14.28
C PHE A 406 -7.63 -23.56 15.49
N HIS A 407 -8.61 -22.69 15.69
CA HIS A 407 -9.48 -22.70 16.86
C HIS A 407 -10.83 -23.33 16.51
N LEU A 408 -11.10 -24.52 17.01
CA LEU A 408 -12.43 -25.14 16.98
C LEU A 408 -13.26 -24.55 18.14
N SER A 409 -14.09 -23.56 17.82
CA SER A 409 -14.91 -22.82 18.77
C SER A 409 -16.33 -22.59 18.23
N THR A 410 -17.24 -23.56 18.42
CA THR A 410 -18.70 -23.36 18.64
C THR A 410 -19.46 -24.71 18.63
N PRO A 411 -20.50 -24.87 19.49
CA PRO A 411 -21.62 -25.78 19.19
C PRO A 411 -22.29 -25.39 17.88
N PHE A 412 -22.87 -26.32 17.13
CA PHE A 412 -23.56 -25.98 15.87
C PHE A 412 -24.81 -26.81 15.66
N ALA A 413 -25.71 -26.32 14.81
CA ALA A 413 -26.97 -26.94 14.47
C ALA A 413 -27.18 -26.88 12.96
N VAL A 414 -27.84 -27.91 12.42
CA VAL A 414 -28.00 -28.11 10.98
C VAL A 414 -29.48 -28.37 10.68
N VAL A 415 -30.01 -27.71 9.65
CA VAL A 415 -31.33 -28.01 9.08
C VAL A 415 -31.16 -29.11 8.03
N GLN A 416 -31.97 -30.17 8.07
CA GLN A 416 -31.97 -31.24 7.08
C GLN A 416 -33.40 -31.65 6.69
N PRO A 417 -33.62 -32.25 5.51
CA PRO A 417 -34.90 -32.84 5.16
C PRO A 417 -35.23 -34.04 6.07
N SER A 418 -36.40 -34.01 6.71
CA SER A 418 -36.96 -35.15 7.43
C SER A 418 -37.31 -36.27 6.43
N SER A 419 -37.21 -37.52 6.88
CA SER A 419 -36.93 -38.65 5.98
C SER A 419 -38.15 -39.16 5.19
N THR A 420 -38.44 -38.59 4.01
CA THR A 420 -38.79 -39.33 2.76
C THR A 420 -39.09 -38.37 1.58
N PRO A 421 -38.70 -38.70 0.32
CA PRO A 421 -39.16 -37.95 -0.84
C PRO A 421 -40.63 -38.30 -1.17
N GLY A 422 -41.55 -37.43 -0.74
CA GLY A 422 -42.98 -37.51 -1.01
C GLY A 422 -43.54 -36.11 -1.29
N LYS A 423 -44.58 -36.03 -2.14
CA LYS A 423 -45.22 -34.76 -2.47
C LYS A 423 -45.85 -34.09 -1.23
N ASP A 424 -45.85 -32.75 -1.29
CA ASP A 424 -46.54 -31.77 -0.46
C ASP A 424 -45.82 -31.29 0.82
N SER A 425 -45.60 -29.96 0.85
CA SER A 425 -45.16 -29.08 1.95
C SER A 425 -43.69 -29.13 2.43
N ASP A 426 -42.83 -28.36 1.73
CA ASP A 426 -41.38 -28.25 1.97
C ASP A 426 -40.96 -27.74 3.37
N VAL A 427 -41.86 -27.15 4.17
CA VAL A 427 -41.55 -26.69 5.56
C VAL A 427 -41.90 -27.75 6.61
N HIS A 428 -42.88 -28.62 6.37
CA HIS A 428 -43.25 -29.69 7.31
C HIS A 428 -42.15 -30.76 7.42
N ASN A 429 -41.38 -30.95 6.35
CA ASN A 429 -40.28 -31.91 6.28
C ASN A 429 -38.90 -31.29 6.59
N LEU A 430 -38.80 -30.22 7.39
CA LEU A 430 -37.51 -29.71 7.88
C LEU A 430 -37.27 -30.18 9.32
N ALA A 431 -36.18 -30.91 9.53
CA ALA A 431 -35.67 -31.31 10.84
C ALA A 431 -34.46 -30.44 11.22
N VAL A 432 -34.28 -30.16 12.51
CA VAL A 432 -33.07 -29.50 13.04
C VAL A 432 -32.34 -30.40 14.01
N TYR A 433 -31.04 -30.55 13.78
CA TYR A 433 -30.12 -31.38 14.55
C TYR A 433 -29.06 -30.49 15.18
N GLY A 434 -29.01 -30.43 16.51
CA GLY A 434 -27.98 -29.72 17.26
C GLY A 434 -26.88 -30.66 17.73
N TYR A 435 -25.62 -30.24 17.63
CA TYR A 435 -24.43 -30.99 18.01
C TYR A 435 -23.48 -30.15 18.88
N GLY A 436 -22.91 -30.76 19.92
CA GLY A 436 -21.93 -30.13 20.80
C GLY A 436 -22.53 -29.21 21.88
N PHE A 437 -23.80 -29.39 22.22
CA PHE A 437 -24.46 -28.67 23.32
C PHE A 437 -24.19 -29.36 24.67
N ILE A 438 -24.31 -28.66 25.79
CA ILE A 438 -24.15 -29.26 27.13
C ILE A 438 -25.42 -30.07 27.46
N GLU A 439 -25.31 -31.25 28.08
CA GLU A 439 -26.48 -32.05 28.53
C GLU A 439 -27.43 -31.18 29.38
N GLY A 440 -28.73 -31.19 29.03
CA GLY A 440 -29.73 -30.36 29.68
C GLY A 440 -29.75 -28.89 29.23
N THR A 441 -28.99 -28.50 28.19
CA THR A 441 -29.18 -27.20 27.52
C THR A 441 -30.54 -27.21 26.84
N GLY A 442 -31.46 -26.40 27.34
CA GLY A 442 -32.77 -26.18 26.74
C GLY A 442 -32.71 -25.21 25.57
N VAL A 443 -33.49 -25.50 24.54
CA VAL A 443 -33.66 -24.69 23.33
C VAL A 443 -35.11 -24.22 23.27
N SER A 444 -35.31 -22.89 23.24
CA SER A 444 -36.63 -22.25 23.34
C SER A 444 -37.15 -21.72 22.01
N GLU A 445 -36.28 -21.28 21.11
CA GLU A 445 -36.66 -20.81 19.77
C GLU A 445 -35.61 -21.21 18.73
N ILE A 446 -36.07 -21.49 17.51
CA ILE A 446 -35.24 -21.56 16.31
C ILE A 446 -35.66 -20.42 15.39
N TRP A 447 -34.71 -19.71 14.79
CA TRP A 447 -35.02 -18.71 13.76
C TRP A 447 -34.37 -19.14 12.43
N LEU A 448 -35.12 -19.07 11.34
CA LEU A 448 -34.59 -19.21 9.97
C LEU A 448 -34.64 -17.84 9.31
N CYS A 449 -33.48 -17.25 9.06
CA CYS A 449 -33.35 -15.87 8.59
C CYS A 449 -32.76 -15.78 7.18
N ALA A 450 -33.47 -15.07 6.31
CA ALA A 450 -32.93 -14.41 5.12
C ALA A 450 -33.17 -12.90 5.30
N ASP A 451 -33.78 -12.22 4.32
CA ASP A 451 -34.28 -10.83 4.50
C ASP A 451 -35.38 -10.74 5.57
N THR A 452 -36.10 -11.85 5.80
CA THR A 452 -37.06 -12.04 6.89
C THR A 452 -36.64 -13.20 7.79
N CYS A 453 -36.85 -13.06 9.09
CA CYS A 453 -36.60 -14.10 10.10
C CYS A 453 -37.91 -14.81 10.51
N TYR A 454 -38.02 -16.08 10.15
CA TYR A 454 -39.10 -16.96 10.58
C TYR A 454 -38.77 -17.57 11.95
N VAL A 455 -39.56 -17.25 12.99
CA VAL A 455 -39.33 -17.68 14.38
C VAL A 455 -40.22 -18.87 14.74
N PHE A 456 -39.59 -19.99 15.08
CA PHE A 456 -40.19 -21.25 15.49
C PHE A 456 -40.06 -21.40 17.02
N PRO A 457 -41.12 -21.11 17.81
CA PRO A 457 -41.11 -21.36 19.23
C PRO A 457 -41.17 -22.87 19.49
N ILE A 458 -40.15 -23.41 20.16
CA ILE A 458 -39.99 -24.84 20.43
C ILE A 458 -40.06 -25.05 21.95
N GLY A 459 -40.96 -25.94 22.37
CA GLY A 459 -41.19 -26.20 23.79
C GLY A 459 -40.31 -27.35 24.30
N ASP A 460 -39.56 -27.09 25.38
CA ASP A 460 -38.91 -28.10 26.22
C ASP A 460 -38.04 -29.12 25.44
N VAL A 461 -37.27 -28.65 24.45
CA VAL A 461 -36.26 -29.46 23.76
C VAL A 461 -34.92 -29.27 24.47
N TYR A 462 -34.39 -30.35 25.04
CA TYR A 462 -33.11 -30.34 25.76
C TYR A 462 -32.09 -31.22 25.06
N ALA A 463 -30.84 -30.77 25.02
CA ALA A 463 -29.73 -31.62 24.59
C ALA A 463 -29.57 -32.83 25.52
N ASP A 464 -29.40 -34.01 24.93
CA ASP A 464 -29.19 -35.26 25.66
C ASP A 464 -27.75 -35.39 26.20
N ASN A 465 -27.44 -36.53 26.81
CA ASN A 465 -26.13 -36.81 27.40
C ASN A 465 -25.00 -37.03 26.38
N THR A 466 -25.28 -36.93 25.08
CA THR A 466 -24.29 -36.89 24.00
C THR A 466 -24.09 -35.47 23.46
N GLY A 467 -24.78 -34.48 24.03
CA GLY A 467 -24.77 -33.09 23.56
C GLY A 467 -25.56 -32.87 22.28
N PHE A 468 -26.50 -33.78 21.99
CA PHE A 468 -27.32 -33.80 20.80
C PHE A 468 -28.76 -33.37 21.12
N PHE A 469 -29.36 -32.56 20.25
CA PHE A 469 -30.82 -32.37 20.25
C PHE A 469 -31.39 -32.57 18.85
N HIS A 470 -32.66 -32.97 18.79
CA HIS A 470 -33.36 -33.24 17.53
C HIS A 470 -34.78 -32.69 17.57
N ILE A 471 -35.12 -31.93 16.53
CA ILE A 471 -36.45 -31.37 16.28
C ILE A 471 -36.89 -31.93 14.92
N PRO A 472 -37.82 -32.90 14.87
CA PRO A 472 -38.04 -33.71 13.67
C PRO A 472 -38.76 -32.99 12.53
N GLU A 473 -39.65 -32.03 12.82
CA GLU A 473 -40.56 -31.42 11.86
C GLU A 473 -40.91 -29.98 12.30
N LEU A 474 -40.22 -28.97 11.75
CA LEU A 474 -40.41 -27.55 12.10
C LEU A 474 -41.83 -27.05 11.82
N GLY A 475 -42.46 -27.52 10.73
CA GLY A 475 -43.84 -27.15 10.40
C GLY A 475 -44.90 -27.58 11.42
N ASN A 476 -44.59 -28.44 12.40
CA ASN A 476 -45.52 -28.69 13.52
C ASN A 476 -45.58 -27.53 14.53
N TYR A 477 -44.59 -26.63 14.50
CA TYR A 477 -44.45 -25.49 15.42
C TYR A 477 -44.87 -24.14 14.80
N PHE A 478 -45.17 -24.10 13.49
CA PHE A 478 -45.47 -22.87 12.75
C PHE A 478 -46.50 -23.15 11.62
N ARG A 479 -47.39 -22.20 11.33
CA ARG A 479 -48.56 -22.40 10.42
C ARG A 479 -48.47 -21.66 9.08
N THR A 480 -47.34 -21.05 8.78
CA THR A 480 -47.14 -20.19 7.59
C THR A 480 -45.96 -20.69 6.78
N ASN A 481 -46.14 -20.78 5.46
CA ASN A 481 -45.12 -21.30 4.54
C ASN A 481 -44.03 -20.25 4.32
N MET A 482 -42.80 -20.69 4.00
CA MET A 482 -41.65 -19.82 3.81
C MET A 482 -41.46 -19.45 2.33
N SER A 483 -41.02 -18.22 2.08
CA SER A 483 -40.61 -17.73 0.76
C SER A 483 -39.47 -18.56 0.15
N LEU A 484 -39.28 -18.48 -1.18
CA LEU A 484 -38.06 -19.02 -1.79
C LEU A 484 -36.85 -18.20 -1.34
N GLY A 485 -35.80 -18.87 -0.88
CA GLY A 485 -34.58 -18.21 -0.45
C GLY A 485 -33.59 -19.16 0.21
N THR A 486 -32.41 -18.61 0.49
CA THR A 486 -31.29 -19.27 1.17
C THR A 486 -31.26 -18.80 2.62
N TYR A 487 -31.75 -19.63 3.55
CA TYR A 487 -31.92 -19.27 4.96
C TYR A 487 -30.72 -19.66 5.83
N GLN A 488 -30.31 -18.78 6.74
CA GLN A 488 -29.41 -19.12 7.85
C GLN A 488 -30.20 -19.57 9.08
N LEU A 489 -29.66 -20.53 9.83
CA LEU A 489 -30.23 -21.03 11.07
C LEU A 489 -29.67 -20.26 12.27
N PHE A 490 -30.55 -19.88 13.19
CA PHE A 490 -30.20 -19.36 14.52
C PHE A 490 -30.92 -20.19 15.57
N VAL A 491 -30.23 -20.48 16.66
CA VAL A 491 -30.72 -21.31 17.77
C VAL A 491 -30.68 -20.47 19.05
N LYS A 492 -31.84 -20.28 19.69
CA LYS A 492 -31.97 -19.56 20.96
C LYS A 492 -32.05 -20.55 22.12
N LEU A 493 -31.14 -20.39 23.05
CA LEU A 493 -31.02 -21.20 24.25
C LEU A 493 -31.81 -20.58 25.41
N ASP A 494 -32.25 -21.41 26.35
CA ASP A 494 -33.05 -20.97 27.52
C ASP A 494 -32.32 -19.99 28.45
N ASN A 495 -30.99 -19.92 28.35
CA ASN A 495 -30.17 -18.93 29.05
C ASN A 495 -30.17 -17.54 28.36
N GLY A 496 -30.85 -17.39 27.22
CA GLY A 496 -30.94 -16.16 26.43
C GLY A 496 -29.86 -16.00 25.35
N GLY A 497 -28.91 -16.94 25.24
CA GLY A 497 -27.92 -16.94 24.17
C GLY A 497 -28.52 -17.28 22.81
N VAL A 498 -28.07 -16.62 21.75
CA VAL A 498 -28.43 -16.95 20.35
C VAL A 498 -27.16 -17.39 19.63
N LEU A 499 -27.22 -18.54 18.96
CA LEU A 499 -26.10 -19.17 18.29
C LEU A 499 -26.44 -19.32 16.79
N ALA A 500 -25.62 -18.71 15.92
CA ALA A 500 -25.84 -18.67 14.47
C ALA A 500 -25.10 -19.80 13.78
N THR A 501 -25.73 -20.49 12.82
CA THR A 501 -25.19 -21.68 12.17
C THR A 501 -25.46 -21.68 10.66
N ALA A 502 -24.40 -21.91 9.89
CA ALA A 502 -24.47 -21.93 8.43
C ALA A 502 -25.06 -23.26 7.94
N SER A 503 -26.37 -23.29 7.71
CA SER A 503 -27.06 -24.43 7.10
C SER A 503 -28.22 -23.95 6.26
N TYR A 504 -28.06 -24.12 4.95
CA TYR A 504 -28.93 -23.55 3.95
C TYR A 504 -29.88 -24.62 3.39
N THR A 505 -31.17 -24.29 3.29
CA THR A 505 -32.17 -25.10 2.58
C THR A 505 -32.78 -24.29 1.45
N THR A 506 -33.16 -24.96 0.36
CA THR A 506 -33.82 -24.36 -0.81
C THR A 506 -35.25 -24.87 -0.90
N ILE A 507 -36.23 -23.99 -0.69
CA ILE A 507 -37.65 -24.28 -0.93
C ILE A 507 -37.89 -24.40 -2.44
N THR A 508 -38.85 -25.22 -2.90
CA THR A 508 -39.21 -25.29 -4.32
C THR A 508 -40.55 -24.59 -4.63
N PRO A 509 -40.66 -23.85 -5.74
CA PRO A 509 -41.89 -23.13 -6.07
C PRO A 509 -43.01 -24.05 -6.53
N LEU A 510 -44.25 -23.75 -6.11
CA LEU A 510 -45.45 -24.54 -6.38
C LEU A 510 -46.64 -23.67 -6.77
N MET A 511 -47.48 -24.18 -7.69
CA MET A 511 -48.79 -23.64 -8.03
C MET A 511 -49.84 -24.71 -7.75
N GLU A 512 -50.89 -24.35 -7.02
CA GLU A 512 -52.07 -25.17 -6.80
C GLU A 512 -53.30 -24.49 -7.41
N LEU A 513 -54.09 -25.24 -8.20
CA LEU A 513 -55.38 -24.78 -8.70
C LEU A 513 -56.47 -25.13 -7.67
N LEU A 514 -56.99 -24.14 -6.97
CA LEU A 514 -57.99 -24.29 -5.92
C LEU A 514 -59.43 -24.40 -6.47
N SER A 515 -59.65 -24.00 -7.72
CA SER A 515 -60.91 -24.16 -8.45
C SER A 515 -60.98 -25.51 -9.20
N GLU A 516 -62.19 -25.94 -9.58
CA GLU A 516 -62.34 -27.11 -10.45
C GLU A 516 -61.58 -26.91 -11.79
N PRO A 517 -61.01 -27.96 -12.40
CA PRO A 517 -60.20 -27.86 -13.62
C PRO A 517 -61.01 -27.57 -14.91
N SER A 518 -62.33 -27.40 -14.80
CA SER A 518 -63.23 -27.05 -15.90
C SER A 518 -64.12 -25.90 -15.46
N VAL A 519 -64.05 -24.74 -16.13
CA VAL A 519 -64.70 -23.49 -15.69
C VAL A 519 -65.37 -22.79 -16.88
N LYS A 520 -66.55 -22.21 -16.66
CA LYS A 520 -67.23 -21.38 -17.66
C LYS A 520 -66.45 -20.10 -17.93
N ILE A 521 -66.39 -19.70 -19.20
CA ILE A 521 -65.91 -18.38 -19.63
C ILE A 521 -66.67 -17.25 -18.89
N GLY A 522 -65.95 -16.23 -18.41
CA GLY A 522 -66.52 -15.20 -17.52
C GLY A 522 -66.70 -15.63 -16.05
N GLY A 523 -66.45 -16.90 -15.71
CA GLY A 523 -66.37 -17.38 -14.33
C GLY A 523 -65.05 -16.99 -13.65
N LYS A 524 -64.84 -17.48 -12.43
CA LYS A 524 -63.63 -17.22 -11.62
C LYS A 524 -62.77 -18.48 -11.51
N ILE A 525 -61.46 -18.33 -11.61
CA ILE A 525 -60.48 -19.33 -11.16
C ILE A 525 -59.82 -18.87 -9.87
N SER A 526 -59.40 -19.81 -9.03
CA SER A 526 -58.60 -19.50 -7.84
C SER A 526 -57.32 -20.32 -7.88
N ILE A 527 -56.18 -19.64 -7.72
CA ILE A 527 -54.85 -20.25 -7.67
C ILE A 527 -54.12 -19.84 -6.39
N ALA A 528 -53.39 -20.79 -5.80
CA ALA A 528 -52.40 -20.51 -4.78
C ALA A 528 -50.99 -20.67 -5.35
N LEU A 529 -50.11 -19.73 -4.99
CA LEU A 529 -48.69 -19.75 -5.29
C LEU A 529 -47.90 -19.86 -3.99
N TYR A 530 -46.82 -20.64 -4.04
CA TYR A 530 -45.89 -20.81 -2.93
C TYR A 530 -44.45 -20.75 -3.44
N GLY A 531 -43.55 -20.15 -2.65
CA GLY A 531 -42.11 -20.14 -2.97
C GLY A 531 -41.73 -19.17 -4.10
N PHE A 532 -42.33 -17.99 -4.15
CA PHE A 532 -41.83 -16.86 -4.94
C PHE A 532 -40.97 -15.93 -4.05
N ALA A 533 -40.31 -14.92 -4.63
CA ALA A 533 -39.54 -13.95 -3.85
C ALA A 533 -40.47 -12.96 -3.11
N SER A 534 -40.04 -12.44 -1.96
CA SER A 534 -40.85 -11.57 -1.11
C SER A 534 -41.28 -10.29 -1.84
N GLY A 535 -42.59 -10.04 -1.96
CA GLY A 535 -43.13 -8.86 -2.66
C GLY A 535 -42.99 -8.86 -4.19
N GLU A 536 -42.53 -9.97 -4.79
CA GLU A 536 -42.31 -10.10 -6.24
C GLU A 536 -43.60 -9.91 -7.05
N THR A 537 -43.47 -9.28 -8.22
CA THR A 537 -44.58 -9.23 -9.19
C THR A 537 -44.71 -10.54 -9.96
N VAL A 538 -45.90 -11.14 -9.94
CA VAL A 538 -46.24 -12.36 -10.69
C VAL A 538 -47.24 -12.08 -11.80
N ASN A 539 -46.95 -12.63 -12.98
CA ASN A 539 -47.75 -12.48 -14.19
C ASN A 539 -48.43 -13.81 -14.54
N VAL A 540 -49.77 -13.81 -14.59
CA VAL A 540 -50.59 -14.98 -14.91
C VAL A 540 -51.05 -14.90 -16.37
N TYR A 541 -50.65 -15.89 -17.15
CA TYR A 541 -51.00 -16.06 -18.55
C TYR A 541 -51.98 -17.22 -18.74
N LEU A 542 -52.96 -17.05 -19.61
CA LEU A 542 -53.83 -18.13 -20.08
C LEU A 542 -53.84 -18.09 -21.61
N ALA A 543 -53.63 -19.23 -22.26
CA ALA A 543 -53.49 -19.32 -23.72
C ALA A 543 -52.42 -18.35 -24.30
N ASN A 544 -51.28 -18.21 -23.61
CA ASN A 544 -50.19 -17.25 -23.89
C ASN A 544 -50.56 -15.75 -23.82
N ARG A 545 -51.73 -15.39 -23.30
CA ARG A 545 -52.15 -14.01 -23.04
C ARG A 545 -52.06 -13.70 -21.55
N LEU A 546 -51.47 -12.56 -21.19
CA LEU A 546 -51.51 -12.04 -19.82
C LEU A 546 -52.97 -11.72 -19.43
N ILE A 547 -53.46 -12.32 -18.35
CA ILE A 547 -54.83 -12.13 -17.84
C ILE A 547 -54.88 -11.52 -16.44
N TYR A 548 -53.80 -11.60 -15.66
CA TYR A 548 -53.71 -11.06 -14.30
C TYR A 548 -52.25 -10.75 -13.95
N THR A 549 -52.05 -9.69 -13.18
CA THR A 549 -50.74 -9.27 -12.64
C THR A 549 -50.99 -8.78 -11.23
N ASP A 550 -50.19 -9.24 -10.28
CA ASP A 550 -50.30 -8.89 -8.87
C ASP A 550 -48.96 -9.13 -8.16
N THR A 551 -48.83 -8.72 -6.92
CA THR A 551 -47.65 -9.01 -6.08
C THR A 551 -47.91 -10.19 -5.17
N VAL A 552 -46.91 -11.04 -4.95
CA VAL A 552 -46.96 -12.01 -3.85
C VAL A 552 -46.78 -11.32 -2.50
N ASP A 553 -47.31 -11.92 -1.44
CA ASP A 553 -47.18 -11.39 -0.09
C ASP A 553 -45.70 -11.44 0.38
N VAL A 554 -45.43 -10.80 1.52
CA VAL A 554 -44.07 -10.72 2.10
C VAL A 554 -43.48 -12.07 2.49
N ASP A 555 -44.30 -13.12 2.58
CA ASP A 555 -43.89 -14.51 2.83
C ASP A 555 -43.66 -15.31 1.53
N GLY A 556 -43.69 -14.66 0.36
CA GLY A 556 -43.46 -15.28 -0.95
C GLY A 556 -44.60 -16.19 -1.42
N ASN A 557 -45.77 -16.10 -0.76
CA ASN A 557 -46.97 -16.83 -1.12
C ASN A 557 -48.02 -15.89 -1.69
N ALA A 558 -49.01 -16.43 -2.40
CA ALA A 558 -50.21 -15.65 -2.75
C ALA A 558 -51.41 -16.56 -2.99
N THR A 559 -52.62 -16.01 -2.86
CA THR A 559 -53.83 -16.65 -3.37
C THR A 559 -54.65 -15.63 -4.15
N PHE A 560 -54.80 -15.85 -5.45
CA PHE A 560 -55.52 -14.97 -6.35
C PHE A 560 -56.83 -15.61 -6.79
N THR A 561 -57.89 -14.80 -6.86
CA THR A 561 -59.13 -15.18 -7.55
C THR A 561 -59.29 -14.30 -8.78
N ILE A 562 -59.14 -14.91 -9.95
CA ILE A 562 -59.01 -14.22 -11.24
C ILE A 562 -60.32 -14.40 -12.01
N ASP A 563 -60.92 -13.29 -12.44
CA ASP A 563 -62.04 -13.28 -13.37
C ASP A 563 -61.55 -13.67 -14.77
N LEU A 564 -62.11 -14.73 -15.35
CA LEU A 564 -61.73 -15.23 -16.67
C LEU A 564 -62.17 -14.26 -17.77
N PRO A 565 -61.25 -13.67 -18.58
CA PRO A 565 -61.62 -12.74 -19.63
C PRO A 565 -62.50 -13.39 -20.70
N LEU A 566 -63.46 -12.62 -21.24
CA LEU A 566 -64.44 -13.09 -22.22
C LEU A 566 -63.86 -13.31 -23.64
N ASP A 567 -62.54 -13.19 -23.82
CA ASP A 567 -61.76 -13.42 -25.05
C ASP A 567 -60.84 -14.65 -24.98
N ILE A 568 -61.04 -15.53 -24.00
CA ILE A 568 -60.34 -16.81 -23.94
C ILE A 568 -61.10 -17.84 -24.80
N PRO A 569 -60.45 -18.48 -25.78
CA PRO A 569 -61.08 -19.52 -26.61
C PRO A 569 -61.39 -20.78 -25.79
N GLY A 570 -62.46 -21.48 -26.19
CA GLY A 570 -62.92 -22.70 -25.51
C GLY A 570 -61.92 -23.87 -25.53
N GLY A 571 -62.18 -24.87 -24.69
CA GLY A 571 -61.38 -26.10 -24.60
C GLY A 571 -60.21 -26.01 -23.63
N VAL A 572 -59.26 -26.97 -23.72
CA VAL A 572 -58.13 -27.09 -22.79
C VAL A 572 -57.04 -26.06 -23.11
N GLN A 573 -56.80 -25.14 -22.19
CA GLN A 573 -55.79 -24.09 -22.25
C GLN A 573 -54.68 -24.32 -21.22
N ILE A 574 -53.49 -23.78 -21.52
CA ILE A 574 -52.37 -23.73 -20.55
C ILE A 574 -52.49 -22.45 -19.73
N LEU A 575 -52.54 -22.61 -18.41
CA LEU A 575 -52.37 -21.56 -17.43
C LEU A 575 -50.89 -21.54 -17.01
N ARG A 576 -50.22 -20.40 -17.15
CA ARG A 576 -48.80 -20.22 -16.84
C ARG A 576 -48.62 -19.04 -15.89
N VAL A 577 -47.80 -19.19 -14.86
CA VAL A 577 -47.41 -18.08 -13.99
C VAL A 577 -45.91 -17.85 -14.12
N GLU A 578 -45.52 -16.59 -14.27
CA GLU A 578 -44.13 -16.14 -14.37
C GLU A 578 -43.82 -15.14 -13.25
N GLY A 579 -42.79 -15.41 -12.45
CA GLY A 579 -42.22 -14.46 -11.49
C GLY A 579 -41.23 -13.53 -12.20
N MET A 580 -41.38 -12.22 -11.98
CA MET A 580 -40.59 -11.20 -12.68
C MET A 580 -39.17 -10.99 -12.16
N ASP A 581 -38.94 -11.28 -10.87
CA ASP A 581 -37.65 -11.04 -10.19
C ASP A 581 -36.87 -12.36 -10.04
N SER A 582 -37.59 -13.46 -9.75
CA SER A 582 -37.06 -14.82 -9.57
C SER A 582 -36.90 -15.59 -10.89
N GLY A 583 -37.61 -15.19 -11.95
CA GLY A 583 -37.66 -15.91 -13.23
C GLY A 583 -38.36 -17.27 -13.19
N ILE A 584 -39.10 -17.57 -12.11
CA ILE A 584 -39.83 -18.83 -11.93
C ILE A 584 -40.95 -18.94 -12.97
N ILE A 585 -41.10 -20.11 -13.60
CA ILE A 585 -42.20 -20.40 -14.53
C ILE A 585 -42.91 -21.69 -14.12
N LEU A 586 -44.19 -21.58 -13.75
CA LEU A 586 -45.06 -22.70 -13.37
C LEU A 586 -46.21 -22.85 -14.38
N ASN A 587 -46.62 -24.09 -14.68
CA ASN A 587 -47.66 -24.39 -15.68
C ASN A 587 -48.72 -25.36 -15.13
N ALA A 588 -49.98 -25.10 -15.46
CA ALA A 588 -51.14 -25.94 -15.22
C ALA A 588 -52.06 -25.99 -16.46
N THR A 589 -53.06 -26.88 -16.47
CA THR A 589 -54.05 -26.99 -17.56
C THR A 589 -55.46 -26.74 -17.04
N LEU A 590 -56.24 -25.97 -17.79
CA LEU A 590 -57.60 -25.55 -17.45
C LEU A 590 -58.52 -25.73 -18.66
N GLU A 591 -59.69 -26.34 -18.48
CA GLU A 591 -60.70 -26.47 -19.54
C GLU A 591 -61.72 -25.32 -19.46
N ILE A 592 -61.94 -24.63 -20.60
CA ILE A 592 -62.84 -23.49 -20.71
C ILE A 592 -64.15 -23.91 -21.38
N GLN A 593 -65.26 -23.77 -20.65
CA GLN A 593 -66.62 -24.06 -21.12
C GLN A 593 -67.27 -22.79 -21.71
N PRO A 594 -68.09 -22.91 -22.77
CA PRO A 594 -68.74 -21.77 -23.43
C PRO A 594 -69.82 -21.12 -22.57
N SER A 595 -70.25 -19.92 -22.94
CA SER A 595 -71.46 -19.27 -22.42
C SER A 595 -72.05 -18.32 -23.45
N ALA A 596 -73.38 -18.20 -23.47
CA ALA A 596 -74.11 -17.34 -24.38
C ALA A 596 -75.23 -16.61 -23.66
N PHE A 597 -75.54 -15.40 -24.12
CA PHE A 597 -76.65 -14.59 -23.62
C PHE A 597 -77.30 -13.84 -24.77
N TRP A 598 -78.57 -13.49 -24.57
CA TRP A 598 -79.34 -12.68 -25.50
C TRP A 598 -79.92 -11.46 -24.80
N LEU A 599 -80.14 -10.42 -25.59
CA LEU A 599 -80.88 -9.23 -25.19
C LEU A 599 -81.62 -8.64 -26.39
N VAL A 600 -82.76 -8.00 -26.12
CA VAL A 600 -83.47 -7.21 -27.12
C VAL A 600 -82.80 -5.84 -27.19
N LEU A 601 -82.28 -5.48 -28.36
CA LEU A 601 -81.74 -4.16 -28.64
C LEU A 601 -82.89 -3.20 -28.98
N ASP A 602 -83.05 -2.16 -28.17
CA ASP A 602 -83.68 -0.92 -28.61
C ASP A 602 -82.68 -0.14 -29.50
N TYR A 603 -83.17 0.52 -30.53
CA TYR A 603 -82.33 1.20 -31.52
C TYR A 603 -81.68 2.45 -30.91
N ASN A 604 -80.35 2.38 -30.78
CA ASN A 604 -79.39 3.37 -30.28
C ASN A 604 -79.13 3.42 -28.76
N TYR A 605 -77.83 3.44 -28.45
CA TYR A 605 -77.18 3.48 -27.13
C TYR A 605 -77.21 4.89 -26.51
N GLU A 606 -78.40 5.50 -26.39
CA GLU A 606 -78.60 6.80 -25.72
C GLU A 606 -79.80 6.77 -24.73
N PRO A 607 -79.90 7.73 -23.79
CA PRO A 607 -80.72 7.56 -22.58
C PRO A 607 -82.23 7.33 -22.81
N ARG A 608 -82.82 6.49 -21.94
CA ARG A 608 -84.27 6.27 -21.84
C ARG A 608 -85.01 7.56 -21.45
N ASP A 609 -85.56 8.29 -22.42
CA ASP A 609 -86.58 9.33 -22.15
C ASP A 609 -87.68 9.43 -23.23
N VAL A 610 -87.65 8.59 -24.28
CA VAL A 610 -88.72 8.55 -25.30
C VAL A 610 -89.16 7.10 -25.55
N PRO A 611 -90.35 6.68 -25.09
CA PRO A 611 -90.90 5.37 -25.41
C PRO A 611 -91.04 5.14 -26.93
N LYS A 612 -90.42 4.08 -27.44
CA LYS A 612 -90.54 3.69 -28.84
C LYS A 612 -91.56 2.57 -29.02
N ALA A 613 -92.08 2.48 -30.22
CA ALA A 613 -92.91 1.38 -30.67
C ALA A 613 -92.47 0.93 -32.05
N SER A 614 -92.07 -0.33 -32.16
CA SER A 614 -91.77 -0.97 -33.43
C SER A 614 -92.97 -1.79 -33.93
N ALA A 615 -93.10 -1.89 -35.25
CA ALA A 615 -93.91 -2.90 -35.90
C ALA A 615 -93.26 -3.27 -37.23
N SER A 616 -93.30 -4.54 -37.60
CA SER A 616 -92.74 -5.02 -38.88
C SER A 616 -93.85 -5.32 -39.89
N TYR A 617 -93.59 -5.04 -41.18
CA TYR A 617 -94.44 -5.45 -42.28
C TYR A 617 -93.58 -6.01 -43.41
N ASN A 618 -93.77 -7.30 -43.71
CA ASN A 618 -93.09 -7.99 -44.81
C ASN A 618 -91.56 -7.82 -44.82
N GLY A 619 -90.92 -7.98 -43.65
CA GLY A 619 -89.47 -7.87 -43.45
C GLY A 619 -88.90 -6.45 -43.30
N THR A 620 -89.74 -5.42 -43.34
CA THR A 620 -89.34 -4.02 -43.06
C THR A 620 -89.87 -3.57 -41.70
N GLN A 621 -89.00 -3.05 -40.83
CA GLN A 621 -89.37 -2.47 -39.53
C GLN A 621 -89.79 -1.00 -39.71
N LEU A 622 -90.80 -0.55 -38.96
CA LEU A 622 -91.08 0.87 -38.72
C LEU A 622 -90.99 1.14 -37.22
N ILE A 623 -90.40 2.28 -36.86
CA ILE A 623 -90.23 2.74 -35.48
C ILE A 623 -90.99 4.06 -35.33
N VAL A 624 -91.76 4.21 -34.27
CA VAL A 624 -92.48 5.45 -33.96
C VAL A 624 -92.33 5.81 -32.48
N TYR A 625 -92.13 7.09 -32.22
CA TYR A 625 -91.97 7.66 -30.89
C TYR A 625 -93.33 7.98 -30.24
N TYR A 626 -93.55 7.48 -29.02
CA TYR A 626 -94.73 7.68 -28.19
C TYR A 626 -94.33 8.20 -26.79
N PRO A 627 -95.20 8.88 -26.03
CA PRO A 627 -94.93 9.28 -24.64
C PRO A 627 -95.30 8.25 -23.55
N THR A 628 -95.60 6.98 -23.90
CA THR A 628 -96.08 5.96 -22.95
C THR A 628 -95.36 4.61 -23.08
N GLY A 629 -94.91 4.06 -21.95
CA GLY A 629 -93.75 3.14 -21.84
C GLY A 629 -93.95 1.62 -22.02
N GLU A 630 -92.80 0.95 -21.94
CA GLU A 630 -92.48 -0.46 -21.59
C GLU A 630 -93.42 -1.59 -22.06
N VAL A 631 -93.14 -2.16 -23.26
CA VAL A 631 -92.84 -3.60 -23.51
C VAL A 631 -91.97 -3.69 -24.79
N ALA A 632 -91.30 -4.82 -25.03
CA ALA A 632 -90.65 -5.16 -26.31
C ALA A 632 -91.64 -5.87 -27.27
N TYR A 633 -91.44 -5.77 -28.60
CA TYR A 633 -92.45 -6.17 -29.58
C TYR A 633 -91.92 -6.82 -30.87
N LEU A 634 -92.86 -7.42 -31.62
CA LEU A 634 -92.57 -8.27 -32.78
C LEU A 634 -92.00 -7.47 -33.98
N GLY A 635 -90.67 -7.43 -34.03
CA GLY A 635 -89.88 -6.70 -35.01
C GLY A 635 -88.57 -6.13 -34.46
N ASP A 636 -88.29 -6.28 -33.15
CA ASP A 636 -87.06 -5.79 -32.53
C ASP A 636 -85.82 -6.62 -32.92
N TYR A 637 -84.65 -5.98 -32.81
CA TYR A 637 -83.36 -6.65 -33.01
C TYR A 637 -83.01 -7.44 -31.75
N ILE A 638 -82.68 -8.72 -31.92
CA ILE A 638 -82.12 -9.55 -30.86
C ILE A 638 -80.62 -9.64 -31.11
N GLN A 639 -79.85 -9.20 -30.12
CA GLN A 639 -78.43 -9.49 -30.07
C GLN A 639 -78.23 -10.78 -29.27
N VAL A 640 -77.57 -11.75 -29.89
CA VAL A 640 -77.07 -12.94 -29.22
C VAL A 640 -75.55 -12.87 -29.24
N THR A 641 -74.95 -12.86 -28.06
CA THR A 641 -73.49 -12.81 -27.90
C THR A 641 -73.07 -14.06 -27.13
N GLY A 642 -71.97 -14.66 -27.58
CA GLY A 642 -71.43 -15.88 -27.01
C GLY A 642 -69.92 -15.82 -26.93
N TYR A 643 -69.38 -16.47 -25.91
CA TYR A 643 -67.97 -16.49 -25.55
C TYR A 643 -67.52 -17.94 -25.27
N GLY A 644 -66.22 -18.21 -25.35
CA GLY A 644 -65.67 -19.54 -25.06
C GLY A 644 -65.99 -20.62 -26.10
N PHE A 645 -66.29 -20.23 -27.34
CA PHE A 645 -66.42 -21.12 -28.48
C PHE A 645 -65.03 -21.49 -29.06
N VAL A 646 -64.94 -22.56 -29.84
CA VAL A 646 -63.70 -22.93 -30.54
C VAL A 646 -63.45 -21.96 -31.70
N ILE A 647 -62.20 -21.53 -31.87
CA ILE A 647 -61.81 -20.53 -32.88
C ILE A 647 -62.26 -20.97 -34.29
N ASN A 648 -62.96 -20.08 -35.00
CA ASN A 648 -63.43 -20.27 -36.38
C ASN A 648 -64.48 -21.40 -36.59
N GLU A 649 -65.08 -21.94 -35.53
CA GLU A 649 -66.25 -22.83 -35.68
C GLU A 649 -67.49 -22.06 -36.17
N THR A 650 -68.41 -22.77 -36.83
CA THR A 650 -69.72 -22.20 -37.20
C THR A 650 -70.69 -22.36 -36.03
N VAL A 651 -71.47 -21.32 -35.74
CA VAL A 651 -72.42 -21.29 -34.62
C VAL A 651 -73.80 -20.88 -35.13
N ASN A 652 -74.81 -21.71 -34.87
CA ASN A 652 -76.20 -21.48 -35.30
C ASN A 652 -77.03 -20.89 -34.15
N ILE A 653 -77.90 -19.92 -34.45
CA ILE A 653 -78.77 -19.26 -33.46
C ILE A 653 -80.23 -19.59 -33.76
N TYR A 654 -80.91 -20.24 -32.81
CA TYR A 654 -82.31 -20.61 -32.89
C TYR A 654 -83.15 -19.85 -31.87
N ILE A 655 -84.34 -19.42 -32.30
CA ILE A 655 -85.35 -18.77 -31.45
C ILE A 655 -86.65 -19.56 -31.62
N GLY A 656 -87.15 -20.18 -30.55
CA GLY A 656 -88.38 -20.99 -30.63
C GLY A 656 -88.30 -22.17 -31.60
N GLY A 657 -87.10 -22.68 -31.86
CA GLY A 657 -86.83 -23.73 -32.86
C GLY A 657 -86.73 -23.24 -34.32
N VAL A 658 -86.88 -21.94 -34.58
CA VAL A 658 -86.66 -21.33 -35.90
C VAL A 658 -85.23 -20.80 -35.97
N LEU A 659 -84.49 -21.10 -37.04
CA LEU A 659 -83.16 -20.54 -37.29
C LEU A 659 -83.29 -19.02 -37.50
N ALA A 660 -82.80 -18.23 -36.54
CA ALA A 660 -82.77 -16.78 -36.62
C ALA A 660 -81.56 -16.30 -37.45
N GLY A 661 -80.44 -17.01 -37.37
CA GLY A 661 -79.26 -16.76 -38.19
C GLY A 661 -78.05 -17.61 -37.78
N THR A 662 -76.90 -17.29 -38.36
CA THR A 662 -75.63 -17.99 -38.11
C THR A 662 -74.50 -16.99 -37.91
N ALA A 663 -73.50 -17.39 -37.11
CA ALA A 663 -72.29 -16.65 -36.82
C ALA A 663 -71.06 -17.55 -36.98
N ARG A 664 -69.86 -16.95 -36.97
CA ARG A 664 -68.58 -17.65 -36.85
C ARG A 664 -67.85 -17.15 -35.62
N ALA A 665 -67.26 -18.06 -34.87
CA ALA A 665 -66.40 -17.71 -33.75
C ALA A 665 -65.14 -17.00 -34.26
N ASP A 666 -64.80 -15.85 -33.66
CA ASP A 666 -63.59 -15.09 -34.01
C ASP A 666 -62.30 -15.74 -33.46
N SER A 667 -61.17 -15.04 -33.58
CA SER A 667 -59.87 -15.47 -33.05
C SER A 667 -59.81 -15.56 -31.51
N TYR A 668 -60.87 -15.15 -30.81
CA TYR A 668 -61.01 -15.14 -29.36
C TYR A 668 -62.16 -16.04 -28.88
N GLY A 669 -62.72 -16.88 -29.76
CA GLY A 669 -63.85 -17.75 -29.42
C GLY A 669 -65.15 -16.99 -29.17
N ARG A 670 -65.29 -15.77 -29.71
CA ARG A 670 -66.48 -14.94 -29.54
C ARG A 670 -67.38 -15.01 -30.76
N ILE A 671 -68.69 -15.03 -30.53
CA ILE A 671 -69.70 -14.76 -31.54
C ILE A 671 -70.53 -13.54 -31.14
N SER A 672 -70.94 -12.74 -32.12
CA SER A 672 -72.05 -11.81 -31.96
C SER A 672 -72.93 -11.88 -33.20
N PHE A 673 -74.20 -12.18 -32.97
CA PHE A 673 -75.26 -12.18 -33.96
C PHE A 673 -76.22 -11.04 -33.60
N THR A 674 -76.63 -10.25 -34.59
CA THR A 674 -77.70 -9.27 -34.43
C THR A 674 -78.65 -9.43 -35.60
N GLY A 675 -79.87 -9.84 -35.31
CA GLY A 675 -80.90 -10.11 -36.31
C GLY A 675 -82.28 -9.77 -35.79
N LEU A 676 -83.24 -9.65 -36.71
CA LEU A 676 -84.64 -9.45 -36.34
C LEU A 676 -85.18 -10.70 -35.66
N ALA A 677 -86.01 -10.54 -34.63
CA ALA A 677 -86.86 -11.61 -34.15
C ALA A 677 -87.68 -12.20 -35.33
N PRO A 678 -87.66 -13.52 -35.57
CA PRO A 678 -88.38 -14.12 -36.69
C PRO A 678 -89.89 -13.87 -36.55
N SER A 679 -90.60 -13.75 -37.67
CA SER A 679 -92.06 -13.54 -37.66
C SER A 679 -92.78 -14.80 -37.17
N VAL A 680 -93.11 -14.82 -35.88
CA VAL A 680 -93.84 -15.89 -35.19
C VAL A 680 -95.17 -15.36 -34.63
N GLN A 681 -96.00 -16.24 -34.07
CA GLN A 681 -97.17 -15.81 -33.29
C GLN A 681 -96.73 -15.28 -31.91
N GLY A 682 -97.57 -14.50 -31.24
CA GLY A 682 -97.27 -14.07 -29.86
C GLY A 682 -97.21 -15.25 -28.88
N GLY A 683 -96.20 -15.26 -28.00
CA GLY A 683 -95.88 -16.35 -27.08
C GLY A 683 -94.44 -16.25 -26.54
N SER A 684 -94.04 -17.23 -25.71
CA SER A 684 -92.71 -17.31 -25.09
C SER A 684 -91.82 -18.38 -25.76
N TYR A 685 -90.52 -18.08 -25.93
CA TYR A 685 -89.60 -18.88 -26.73
C TYR A 685 -88.17 -18.91 -26.14
N SER A 686 -87.52 -20.07 -26.07
CA SER A 686 -86.10 -20.14 -25.70
C SER A 686 -85.17 -19.73 -26.86
N VAL A 687 -83.98 -19.24 -26.50
CA VAL A 687 -82.89 -18.89 -27.43
C VAL A 687 -81.74 -19.87 -27.23
N VAL A 688 -81.38 -20.60 -28.28
CA VAL A 688 -80.35 -21.65 -28.23
C VAL A 688 -79.26 -21.36 -29.26
N VAL A 689 -78.01 -21.55 -28.84
CA VAL A 689 -76.79 -21.32 -29.61
C VAL A 689 -76.07 -22.67 -29.77
N GLU A 690 -75.77 -23.09 -30.99
CA GLU A 690 -75.22 -24.42 -31.27
C GLU A 690 -73.93 -24.32 -32.10
N GLY A 691 -72.79 -24.66 -31.49
CA GLY A 691 -71.48 -24.74 -32.15
C GLY A 691 -71.20 -26.13 -32.72
N GLU A 692 -70.48 -26.18 -33.85
CA GLU A 692 -70.11 -27.42 -34.54
C GLU A 692 -69.18 -28.35 -33.73
N GLU A 693 -68.28 -27.79 -32.90
CA GLU A 693 -67.37 -28.54 -32.04
C GLU A 693 -67.70 -28.37 -30.56
N THR A 694 -68.18 -27.19 -30.16
CA THR A 694 -68.50 -26.84 -28.77
C THR A 694 -69.88 -27.34 -28.29
N GLY A 695 -70.80 -27.66 -29.21
CA GLY A 695 -72.13 -28.18 -28.88
C GLY A 695 -73.18 -27.11 -28.55
N SER A 696 -74.31 -27.55 -27.97
CA SER A 696 -75.48 -26.69 -27.71
C SER A 696 -75.42 -25.99 -26.35
N VAL A 697 -75.60 -24.67 -26.35
CA VAL A 697 -75.67 -23.78 -25.17
C VAL A 697 -77.00 -23.03 -25.21
N GLU A 698 -77.76 -23.09 -24.12
CA GLU A 698 -78.95 -22.24 -23.96
C GLU A 698 -78.52 -20.84 -23.51
N ALA A 699 -79.03 -19.80 -24.17
CA ALA A 699 -78.62 -18.43 -23.93
C ALA A 699 -79.44 -17.79 -22.80
N THR A 700 -78.77 -17.19 -21.81
CA THR A 700 -79.43 -16.49 -20.70
C THR A 700 -79.94 -15.11 -21.09
N TRP A 701 -80.91 -14.58 -20.35
CA TRP A 701 -81.31 -13.19 -20.51
C TRP A 701 -80.34 -12.30 -19.75
N LEU A 702 -79.57 -11.47 -20.47
CA LEU A 702 -78.43 -10.71 -19.92
C LEU A 702 -77.37 -11.62 -19.25
N LEU A 703 -76.33 -10.99 -18.68
CA LEU A 703 -75.17 -11.65 -18.06
C LEU A 703 -75.42 -12.17 -16.62
N ASP A 704 -76.69 -12.29 -16.20
CA ASP A 704 -77.10 -12.51 -14.80
C ASP A 704 -77.66 -13.94 -14.55
N ASP A 705 -77.01 -14.93 -15.18
CA ASP A 705 -77.18 -16.41 -15.03
C ASP A 705 -78.62 -16.99 -15.06
N THR A 706 -79.61 -16.19 -15.44
CA THR A 706 -81.03 -16.59 -15.47
C THR A 706 -81.45 -16.99 -16.89
N VAL A 707 -81.92 -18.23 -17.03
CA VAL A 707 -82.51 -18.73 -18.28
C VAL A 707 -83.86 -18.03 -18.48
N GLY A 708 -83.90 -17.06 -19.40
CA GLY A 708 -85.10 -16.32 -19.76
C GLY A 708 -85.70 -16.82 -21.07
N GLU A 709 -87.02 -17.00 -21.11
CA GLU A 709 -87.76 -17.11 -22.36
C GLU A 709 -87.99 -15.71 -22.96
N LEU A 710 -87.82 -15.58 -24.28
CA LEU A 710 -88.19 -14.41 -25.06
C LEU A 710 -89.72 -14.37 -25.24
N GLU A 711 -90.39 -13.43 -24.60
CA GLU A 711 -91.83 -13.18 -24.76
C GLU A 711 -92.11 -12.20 -25.91
N ILE A 712 -93.13 -12.51 -26.73
CA ILE A 712 -93.50 -11.74 -27.92
C ILE A 712 -94.98 -11.36 -27.86
N GLU A 713 -95.27 -10.05 -27.82
CA GLU A 713 -96.64 -9.49 -27.85
C GLU A 713 -97.00 -8.86 -29.21
N GLY A 714 -98.32 -8.70 -29.45
CA GLY A 714 -98.88 -8.05 -30.64
C GLY A 714 -99.19 -6.57 -30.44
N ARG A 715 -98.81 -5.71 -31.40
CA ARG A 715 -98.97 -4.25 -31.32
C ARG A 715 -99.52 -3.64 -32.61
N VAL A 716 -100.16 -2.46 -32.48
CA VAL A 716 -100.52 -1.57 -33.59
C VAL A 716 -99.94 -0.19 -33.31
N ILE A 717 -99.27 0.39 -34.31
CA ILE A 717 -98.66 1.72 -34.26
C ILE A 717 -99.12 2.57 -35.45
N ALA A 718 -99.02 3.89 -35.29
CA ALA A 718 -99.36 4.90 -36.29
C ALA A 718 -98.15 5.75 -36.68
N ALA A 719 -98.11 6.30 -37.89
CA ALA A 719 -97.06 7.23 -38.34
C ALA A 719 -97.65 8.32 -39.26
N ALA A 720 -97.13 9.55 -39.23
CA ALA A 720 -97.57 10.58 -40.18
C ALA A 720 -97.12 10.23 -41.61
N LEU A 721 -97.91 10.58 -42.63
CA LEU A 721 -97.62 10.16 -44.00
C LEU A 721 -96.28 10.74 -44.52
N GLY A 722 -95.25 9.88 -44.59
CA GLY A 722 -93.91 10.24 -45.05
C GLY A 722 -92.96 10.73 -43.96
N LYS A 723 -93.31 10.57 -42.67
CA LYS A 723 -92.41 10.76 -41.51
C LYS A 723 -92.51 9.54 -40.58
N ASP A 724 -91.44 9.23 -39.87
CA ASP A 724 -91.41 8.15 -38.86
C ASP A 724 -91.87 8.63 -37.46
N GLU A 725 -92.49 9.81 -37.40
CA GLU A 725 -92.96 10.48 -36.18
C GLU A 725 -94.45 10.82 -36.26
N LEU A 726 -95.12 10.93 -35.10
CA LEU A 726 -96.51 11.37 -34.98
C LEU A 726 -96.65 12.88 -34.72
N VAL A 727 -95.73 13.68 -35.25
CA VAL A 727 -95.73 15.15 -35.16
C VAL A 727 -96.35 15.75 -36.42
N LEU A 728 -97.45 16.49 -36.25
CA LEU A 728 -98.14 17.15 -37.36
C LEU A 728 -97.97 18.67 -37.30
N GLU A 729 -97.48 19.24 -38.39
CA GLU A 729 -97.47 20.68 -38.65
C GLU A 729 -98.84 21.12 -39.17
N GLY A 730 -99.85 21.11 -38.29
CA GLY A 730 -101.24 21.39 -38.62
C GLY A 730 -102.07 20.14 -38.96
N SER A 731 -102.84 20.17 -40.04
CA SER A 731 -103.72 19.06 -40.45
C SER A 731 -102.99 18.05 -41.36
N GLY A 732 -103.23 16.75 -41.20
CA GLY A 732 -102.44 15.71 -41.90
C GLY A 732 -103.09 14.33 -42.02
N ILE A 733 -102.34 13.39 -42.61
CA ILE A 733 -102.72 11.97 -42.78
C ILE A 733 -101.82 11.10 -41.90
N ILE A 734 -102.41 10.09 -41.27
CA ILE A 734 -101.75 9.10 -40.44
C ILE A 734 -101.95 7.70 -41.05
N ARG A 735 -100.89 6.90 -41.13
CA ARG A 735 -100.88 5.51 -41.56
C ARG A 735 -100.75 4.58 -40.35
N LEU A 736 -101.25 3.35 -40.44
CA LEU A 736 -101.21 2.35 -39.38
C LEU A 736 -100.50 1.07 -39.81
N TYR A 737 -99.78 0.47 -38.86
CA TYR A 737 -98.96 -0.74 -38.99
C TYR A 737 -99.21 -1.63 -37.77
N GLY A 738 -99.14 -2.95 -37.91
CA GLY A 738 -99.26 -3.85 -36.76
C GLY A 738 -98.73 -5.25 -37.04
N SER A 739 -98.15 -5.86 -36.01
CA SER A 739 -97.48 -7.18 -36.05
C SER A 739 -97.73 -7.92 -34.72
N GLY A 740 -97.59 -9.25 -34.74
CA GLY A 740 -97.82 -10.12 -33.57
C GLY A 740 -99.28 -10.23 -33.11
N LEU A 741 -100.23 -9.68 -33.88
CA LEU A 741 -101.66 -9.78 -33.57
C LEU A 741 -102.16 -11.21 -33.78
N LYS A 742 -103.21 -11.63 -33.07
CA LYS A 742 -103.77 -12.97 -33.27
C LYS A 742 -104.57 -13.05 -34.58
N PRO A 743 -104.36 -14.07 -35.44
CA PRO A 743 -105.11 -14.26 -36.68
C PRO A 743 -106.63 -14.29 -36.42
N GLY A 744 -107.38 -13.46 -37.15
CA GLY A 744 -108.83 -13.28 -36.94
C GLY A 744 -109.25 -12.08 -36.06
N THR A 745 -108.30 -11.22 -35.66
CA THR A 745 -108.59 -9.94 -34.98
C THR A 745 -109.42 -8.99 -35.87
N VAL A 746 -110.46 -8.34 -35.31
CA VAL A 746 -111.41 -7.48 -36.04
C VAL A 746 -111.38 -6.04 -35.54
N PHE A 747 -111.06 -5.09 -36.42
CA PHE A 747 -111.03 -3.66 -36.11
C PHE A 747 -112.43 -3.03 -36.19
N LYS A 748 -112.79 -2.21 -35.20
CA LYS A 748 -114.17 -1.78 -34.94
C LYS A 748 -114.39 -0.28 -35.15
N ALA A 749 -113.53 0.59 -34.61
CA ALA A 749 -113.69 2.05 -34.71
C ALA A 749 -112.37 2.81 -34.47
N VAL A 750 -112.40 4.13 -34.75
CA VAL A 750 -111.40 5.11 -34.30
C VAL A 750 -112.08 6.31 -33.63
N LEU A 751 -111.50 6.80 -32.54
CA LEU A 751 -111.89 8.02 -31.82
C LEU A 751 -110.74 9.05 -31.85
N VAL A 752 -111.06 10.33 -31.59
CA VAL A 752 -110.06 11.39 -31.36
C VAL A 752 -110.42 12.16 -30.09
N ASN A 753 -109.48 12.27 -29.14
CA ASN A 753 -109.69 12.74 -27.77
C ASN A 753 -110.92 12.09 -27.10
N GLY A 754 -111.10 10.78 -27.31
CA GLY A 754 -112.27 10.02 -26.82
C GLY A 754 -113.60 10.34 -27.50
N THR A 755 -113.62 11.22 -28.51
CA THR A 755 -114.84 11.59 -29.27
C THR A 755 -114.96 10.81 -30.58
N ASP A 756 -116.20 10.59 -31.01
CA ASP A 756 -116.59 9.94 -32.26
C ASP A 756 -116.45 10.84 -33.51
N ALA A 757 -115.60 11.88 -33.44
CA ALA A 757 -115.41 12.89 -34.48
C ALA A 757 -115.03 12.32 -35.87
N LEU A 758 -114.59 11.06 -35.94
CA LEU A 758 -114.24 10.33 -37.16
C LEU A 758 -115.16 9.12 -37.44
N MET A 759 -116.38 9.05 -36.87
CA MET A 759 -117.33 7.93 -37.04
C MET A 759 -117.56 7.52 -38.51
N PHE A 760 -117.49 8.47 -39.44
CA PHE A 760 -117.64 8.22 -40.88
C PHE A 760 -116.61 7.21 -41.45
N TYR A 761 -115.47 7.01 -40.79
CA TYR A 761 -114.43 6.05 -41.19
C TYR A 761 -114.66 4.62 -40.64
N ALA A 762 -115.56 4.41 -39.67
CA ALA A 762 -115.72 3.11 -39.01
C ALA A 762 -116.14 1.97 -39.96
N SER A 763 -117.01 2.25 -40.94
CA SER A 763 -117.45 1.27 -41.94
C SER A 763 -116.34 0.86 -42.92
N TYR A 764 -115.41 1.76 -43.23
CA TYR A 764 -114.21 1.46 -44.03
C TYR A 764 -113.27 0.52 -43.27
N ILE A 765 -113.02 0.82 -41.99
CA ILE A 765 -112.13 0.03 -41.11
C ILE A 765 -112.64 -1.41 -40.99
N GLN A 766 -113.90 -1.60 -40.56
CA GLN A 766 -114.50 -2.92 -40.30
C GLN A 766 -114.55 -3.84 -41.52
N THR A 767 -114.60 -3.30 -42.73
CA THR A 767 -114.73 -4.08 -43.97
C THR A 767 -113.40 -4.31 -44.69
N SER A 768 -112.40 -3.45 -44.43
CA SER A 768 -111.15 -3.41 -45.18
C SER A 768 -109.97 -4.00 -44.44
N TRP A 769 -109.87 -3.86 -43.11
CA TRP A 769 -108.69 -4.26 -42.35
C TRP A 769 -108.83 -5.68 -41.76
N PHE A 770 -107.74 -6.44 -41.73
CA PHE A 770 -107.69 -7.82 -41.23
C PHE A 770 -106.28 -8.17 -40.73
N VAL A 771 -106.16 -9.27 -40.00
CA VAL A 771 -104.87 -9.84 -39.57
C VAL A 771 -104.63 -11.17 -40.29
N ASP A 772 -103.42 -11.37 -40.82
CA ASP A 772 -103.03 -12.61 -41.52
C ASP A 772 -102.54 -13.72 -40.57
N ASP A 773 -102.22 -14.89 -41.13
CA ASP A 773 -101.79 -16.08 -40.37
C ASP A 773 -100.42 -15.91 -39.66
N ASN A 774 -99.63 -14.90 -40.05
CA ASN A 774 -98.37 -14.53 -39.40
C ASN A 774 -98.55 -13.39 -38.37
N GLY A 775 -99.79 -12.97 -38.12
CA GLY A 775 -100.13 -11.92 -37.17
C GLY A 775 -99.90 -10.50 -37.65
N LEU A 776 -99.81 -10.26 -38.96
CA LEU A 776 -99.61 -8.93 -39.55
C LEU A 776 -100.94 -8.24 -39.86
N LEU A 777 -101.05 -6.95 -39.53
CA LEU A 777 -102.18 -6.09 -39.88
C LEU A 777 -102.10 -5.64 -41.35
N ALA A 778 -103.12 -5.99 -42.13
CA ALA A 778 -103.24 -5.65 -43.55
C ALA A 778 -104.58 -4.97 -43.87
N SER A 779 -104.67 -4.34 -45.05
CA SER A 779 -105.93 -3.83 -45.61
C SER A 779 -106.15 -4.32 -47.04
N ARG A 780 -107.41 -4.62 -47.39
CA ARG A 780 -107.85 -4.96 -48.75
C ARG A 780 -107.51 -3.90 -49.81
N TYR A 781 -107.23 -2.67 -49.38
CA TYR A 781 -106.94 -1.52 -50.24
C TYR A 781 -105.52 -0.94 -50.06
N GLY A 782 -104.57 -1.74 -49.55
CA GLY A 782 -103.18 -1.35 -49.34
C GLY A 782 -102.84 -1.23 -47.86
N HIS A 783 -102.28 -0.10 -47.43
CA HIS A 783 -101.99 0.15 -46.01
C HIS A 783 -103.21 0.75 -45.28
N PRO A 784 -103.56 0.26 -44.08
CA PRO A 784 -104.42 0.96 -43.13
C PRO A 784 -104.02 2.45 -42.96
N SER A 785 -104.94 3.40 -43.08
CA SER A 785 -104.66 4.85 -43.03
C SER A 785 -105.92 5.68 -42.72
N LEU A 786 -105.72 6.90 -42.19
CA LEU A 786 -106.74 7.82 -41.69
C LEU A 786 -106.32 9.29 -41.91
N ALA A 787 -107.26 10.21 -42.16
CA ALA A 787 -106.98 11.65 -42.30
C ALA A 787 -107.57 12.45 -41.13
N ILE A 788 -106.81 13.38 -40.56
CA ILE A 788 -107.21 14.10 -39.33
C ILE A 788 -106.92 15.62 -39.42
N PRO A 789 -107.93 16.49 -39.20
CA PRO A 789 -107.77 17.94 -39.19
C PRO A 789 -107.47 18.49 -37.79
N PHE A 790 -106.37 19.23 -37.64
CA PHE A 790 -105.99 19.95 -36.42
C PHE A 790 -105.73 21.43 -36.69
N SER A 791 -106.05 22.29 -35.71
CA SER A 791 -106.05 23.75 -35.85
C SER A 791 -105.46 24.52 -34.66
N GLN A 792 -104.97 23.83 -33.62
CA GLN A 792 -104.31 24.42 -32.45
C GLN A 792 -103.08 23.58 -32.07
N PRO A 793 -102.00 24.19 -31.54
CA PRO A 793 -100.89 23.43 -30.96
C PRO A 793 -101.33 22.75 -29.65
N GLY A 794 -100.92 21.51 -29.46
CA GLY A 794 -101.35 20.64 -28.36
C GLY A 794 -101.16 19.16 -28.67
N LEU A 795 -101.45 18.32 -27.66
CA LEU A 795 -101.45 16.86 -27.76
C LEU A 795 -102.88 16.36 -28.02
N TYR A 796 -103.06 15.53 -29.04
CA TYR A 796 -104.34 14.92 -29.43
C TYR A 796 -104.22 13.38 -29.42
N MET A 797 -105.09 12.69 -28.70
CA MET A 797 -105.10 11.23 -28.60
C MET A 797 -105.98 10.62 -29.70
N VAL A 798 -105.47 9.71 -30.52
CA VAL A 798 -106.26 8.97 -31.52
C VAL A 798 -106.41 7.52 -31.06
N THR A 799 -107.61 7.11 -30.66
CA THR A 799 -107.85 5.76 -30.09
C THR A 799 -108.36 4.79 -31.17
N LEU A 800 -107.68 3.67 -31.36
CA LEU A 800 -108.16 2.51 -32.12
C LEU A 800 -108.87 1.52 -31.23
N TYR A 801 -109.99 0.98 -31.68
CA TYR A 801 -110.75 -0.09 -31.01
C TYR A 801 -110.83 -1.33 -31.90
N TYR A 802 -110.42 -2.49 -31.37
CA TYR A 802 -110.47 -3.79 -32.05
C TYR A 802 -110.78 -4.93 -31.07
N GLU A 803 -111.13 -6.10 -31.62
CA GLU A 803 -111.49 -7.30 -30.87
C GLU A 803 -110.62 -8.48 -31.32
N GLU A 804 -109.86 -9.09 -30.40
CA GLU A 804 -109.07 -10.31 -30.63
C GLU A 804 -109.97 -11.57 -30.68
N PRO A 805 -109.54 -12.65 -31.35
CA PRO A 805 -110.19 -13.96 -31.28
C PRO A 805 -110.41 -14.41 -29.84
N GLY A 806 -111.65 -14.76 -29.51
CA GLY A 806 -112.08 -15.06 -28.13
C GLY A 806 -112.90 -13.96 -27.47
N GLY A 807 -113.07 -12.80 -28.10
CA GLY A 807 -113.92 -11.71 -27.61
C GLY A 807 -113.21 -10.70 -26.72
N ASN A 808 -111.87 -10.68 -26.75
CA ASN A 808 -111.08 -9.74 -25.97
C ASN A 808 -111.00 -8.39 -26.69
N GLU A 809 -111.72 -7.39 -26.16
CA GLU A 809 -111.69 -6.02 -26.65
C GLU A 809 -110.38 -5.31 -26.26
N ARG A 810 -109.79 -4.58 -27.22
CA ARG A 810 -108.56 -3.80 -27.06
C ARG A 810 -108.79 -2.36 -27.54
N TRP A 811 -108.24 -1.44 -26.78
CA TRP A 811 -108.22 0.00 -27.06
C TRP A 811 -106.76 0.45 -27.09
N VAL A 812 -106.31 1.06 -28.20
CA VAL A 812 -104.93 1.50 -28.41
C VAL A 812 -104.93 3.00 -28.67
N ASP A 813 -104.39 3.76 -27.73
CA ASP A 813 -104.25 5.21 -27.83
C ASP A 813 -102.97 5.62 -28.57
N LEU A 814 -103.10 6.59 -29.47
CA LEU A 814 -102.03 7.10 -30.34
C LEU A 814 -101.90 8.63 -30.20
N PRO A 815 -101.07 9.14 -29.27
CA PRO A 815 -100.81 10.58 -29.08
C PRO A 815 -100.10 11.27 -30.25
N VAL A 816 -100.78 12.25 -30.86
CA VAL A 816 -100.31 13.15 -31.93
C VAL A 816 -99.96 14.51 -31.33
N LEU A 817 -98.78 15.07 -31.61
CA LEU A 817 -98.31 16.34 -31.05
C LEU A 817 -98.19 17.46 -32.12
N VAL A 818 -98.57 18.70 -31.76
CA VAL A 818 -98.54 19.90 -32.60
C VAL A 818 -97.88 21.06 -31.83
N ILE A 819 -96.83 21.72 -32.36
CA ILE A 819 -95.85 22.54 -31.56
C ILE A 819 -95.56 23.93 -32.18
N ILE A 820 -95.26 24.96 -31.34
CA ILE A 820 -94.63 26.27 -31.70
C ILE A 820 -93.75 26.77 -30.50
N PRO A 821 -92.44 27.15 -30.64
CA PRO A 821 -91.51 27.28 -29.48
C PRO A 821 -90.76 28.63 -29.26
N LEU A 822 -90.14 28.83 -28.09
CA LEU A 822 -89.07 29.85 -27.90
C LEU A 822 -88.08 29.71 -26.71
N GLU A 823 -88.52 29.47 -25.46
CA GLU A 823 -88.02 30.27 -24.32
C GLU A 823 -86.92 29.69 -23.37
N ILE A 824 -86.41 28.46 -23.57
CA ILE A 824 -85.55 27.74 -22.59
C ILE A 824 -84.10 28.26 -22.47
N THR A 825 -83.56 28.93 -23.49
CA THR A 825 -82.12 29.12 -23.72
C THR A 825 -81.37 29.94 -22.67
N GLN A 826 -82.04 30.84 -21.94
CA GLN A 826 -81.35 31.90 -21.19
C GLN A 826 -80.73 31.46 -19.85
N ARG A 827 -81.23 30.37 -19.24
CA ARG A 827 -80.75 29.89 -17.93
C ARG A 827 -79.50 29.01 -17.97
N LEU A 828 -79.11 28.53 -19.15
CA LEU A 828 -77.96 27.63 -19.31
C LEU A 828 -76.63 28.41 -19.16
N SER A 829 -76.55 29.59 -19.79
CA SER A 829 -75.36 30.44 -19.85
C SER A 829 -74.79 30.87 -18.49
N GLU A 830 -75.64 31.09 -17.48
CA GLU A 830 -75.19 31.60 -16.16
C GLU A 830 -74.55 30.51 -15.28
N ILE A 831 -74.76 29.23 -15.63
CA ILE A 831 -74.12 28.08 -14.95
C ILE A 831 -72.75 27.81 -15.56
N GLU A 832 -72.62 27.94 -16.88
CA GLU A 832 -71.38 27.73 -17.64
C GLU A 832 -70.26 28.66 -17.15
N ASP A 833 -70.53 29.97 -17.03
CA ASP A 833 -69.57 30.98 -16.54
C ASP A 833 -68.98 30.65 -15.16
N ARG A 834 -69.79 30.06 -14.26
CA ARG A 834 -69.36 29.70 -12.89
C ARG A 834 -68.50 28.45 -12.83
N LEU A 835 -68.65 27.54 -13.80
CA LEU A 835 -67.84 26.33 -13.88
C LEU A 835 -66.41 26.70 -14.30
N SER A 836 -66.26 27.56 -15.31
CA SER A 836 -64.95 28.00 -15.83
C SER A 836 -64.09 28.75 -14.80
N GLU A 837 -64.69 29.52 -13.90
CA GLU A 837 -63.94 30.16 -12.80
C GLU A 837 -63.35 29.14 -11.81
N LEU A 838 -64.10 28.08 -11.49
CA LEU A 838 -63.62 27.00 -10.61
C LEU A 838 -62.51 26.16 -11.27
N GLU A 839 -62.64 25.88 -12.56
CA GLU A 839 -61.61 25.19 -13.36
C GLU A 839 -60.29 25.98 -13.37
N SER A 840 -60.36 27.31 -13.52
CA SER A 840 -59.19 28.21 -13.46
C SER A 840 -58.49 28.18 -12.09
N GLN A 841 -59.27 28.16 -10.99
CA GLN A 841 -58.73 28.09 -9.63
C GLN A 841 -58.08 26.74 -9.34
N LEU A 842 -58.67 25.63 -9.82
CA LEU A 842 -58.09 24.29 -9.69
C LEU A 842 -56.75 24.21 -10.41
N ALA A 843 -56.67 24.65 -11.67
CA ALA A 843 -55.43 24.69 -12.44
C ALA A 843 -54.34 25.53 -11.73
N SER A 844 -54.70 26.65 -11.09
CA SER A 844 -53.74 27.45 -10.32
C SER A 844 -53.20 26.73 -9.07
N ILE A 845 -53.99 25.84 -8.45
CA ILE A 845 -53.54 25.02 -7.32
C ILE A 845 -52.64 23.88 -7.80
N GLU A 846 -52.99 23.21 -8.90
CA GLU A 846 -52.18 22.15 -9.52
C GLU A 846 -50.77 22.64 -9.87
N ASN A 847 -50.65 23.79 -10.55
CA ASN A 847 -49.36 24.43 -10.86
C ASN A 847 -48.52 24.75 -9.59
N ARG A 848 -49.17 25.07 -8.46
CA ARG A 848 -48.47 25.34 -7.19
C ARG A 848 -48.01 24.07 -6.51
N ILE A 849 -48.76 22.98 -6.62
CA ILE A 849 -48.36 21.65 -6.12
C ILE A 849 -47.16 21.18 -6.94
N GLU A 850 -47.21 21.30 -8.27
CA GLU A 850 -46.09 20.94 -9.16
C GLU A 850 -44.81 21.72 -8.80
N GLY A 851 -44.90 23.04 -8.61
CA GLY A 851 -43.75 23.87 -8.19
C GLY A 851 -43.18 23.47 -6.83
N LEU A 852 -44.03 23.15 -5.84
CA LEU A 852 -43.58 22.66 -4.53
C LEU A 852 -42.96 21.26 -4.61
N THR A 853 -43.48 20.38 -5.48
CA THR A 853 -42.88 19.06 -5.74
C THR A 853 -41.49 19.19 -6.35
N GLN A 854 -41.29 20.14 -7.28
CA GLN A 854 -39.97 20.45 -7.83
C GLN A 854 -39.00 21.03 -6.77
N GLU A 855 -39.48 21.92 -5.89
CA GLU A 855 -38.67 22.46 -4.78
C GLU A 855 -38.25 21.37 -3.78
N ILE A 856 -39.15 20.44 -3.44
CA ILE A 856 -38.84 19.27 -2.59
C ILE A 856 -37.80 18.37 -3.26
N ALA A 857 -37.91 18.10 -4.56
CA ALA A 857 -36.94 17.29 -5.29
C ALA A 857 -35.54 17.93 -5.33
N LEU A 858 -35.46 19.25 -5.49
CA LEU A 858 -34.20 19.99 -5.40
C LEU A 858 -33.59 19.95 -4.00
N LEU A 859 -34.41 20.13 -2.96
CA LEU A 859 -33.95 20.03 -1.56
C LEU A 859 -33.47 18.62 -1.21
N GLN A 860 -34.12 17.57 -1.73
CA GLN A 860 -33.66 16.20 -1.55
C GLN A 860 -32.29 15.99 -2.20
N GLY A 861 -32.09 16.44 -3.44
CA GLY A 861 -30.79 16.38 -4.10
C GLY A 861 -29.67 17.12 -3.35
N MET A 862 -29.99 18.27 -2.74
CA MET A 862 -29.04 19.00 -1.88
C MET A 862 -28.71 18.25 -0.57
N ILE A 863 -29.68 17.53 0.01
CA ILE A 863 -29.47 16.68 1.19
C ILE A 863 -28.60 15.47 0.84
N ASP A 864 -28.84 14.85 -0.32
CA ASP A 864 -28.07 13.71 -0.80
C ASP A 864 -26.62 14.12 -1.10
N GLU A 865 -26.41 15.27 -1.77
CA GLU A 865 -25.07 15.84 -2.02
C GLU A 865 -24.34 16.18 -0.72
N LEU A 866 -25.01 16.85 0.24
CA LEU A 866 -24.43 17.17 1.54
C LEU A 866 -24.07 15.90 2.33
N SER A 867 -24.87 14.83 2.20
CA SER A 867 -24.60 13.54 2.84
C SER A 867 -23.39 12.85 2.24
N GLN A 868 -23.21 12.91 0.91
CA GLN A 868 -22.01 12.42 0.23
C GLN A 868 -20.76 13.23 0.62
N GLN A 869 -20.86 14.57 0.66
CA GLN A 869 -19.76 15.43 1.13
C GLN A 869 -19.37 15.12 2.58
N LEU A 870 -20.34 14.87 3.47
CA LEU A 870 -20.08 14.48 4.86
C LEU A 870 -19.41 13.09 4.97
N GLN A 871 -19.84 12.12 4.16
CA GLN A 871 -19.20 10.81 4.07
C GLN A 871 -17.75 10.93 3.60
N LEU A 872 -17.48 11.73 2.56
CA LEU A 872 -16.13 11.96 2.04
C LEU A 872 -15.22 12.64 3.08
N VAL A 873 -15.71 13.67 3.78
CA VAL A 873 -14.95 14.30 4.88
C VAL A 873 -14.64 13.29 5.99
N ASN A 874 -15.59 12.42 6.33
CA ASN A 874 -15.38 11.39 7.34
C ASN A 874 -14.37 10.32 6.90
N THR A 875 -14.38 9.87 5.63
CA THR A 875 -13.37 8.91 5.13
C THR A 875 -11.99 9.55 5.04
N THR A 876 -11.88 10.79 4.55
CA THR A 876 -10.60 11.53 4.54
C THR A 876 -10.02 11.71 5.94
N LEU A 877 -10.82 12.18 6.91
CA LEU A 877 -10.33 12.39 8.28
C LEU A 877 -9.90 11.08 8.96
N ASN A 878 -10.62 9.97 8.75
CA ASN A 878 -10.19 8.68 9.30
C ASN A 878 -8.88 8.19 8.66
N GLY A 879 -8.68 8.40 7.35
CA GLY A 879 -7.40 8.11 6.68
C GLY A 879 -6.24 8.98 7.20
N GLU A 880 -6.46 10.28 7.42
CA GLU A 880 -5.48 11.17 8.03
C GLU A 880 -5.12 10.77 9.47
N ILE A 881 -6.12 10.32 10.26
CA ILE A 881 -5.90 9.81 11.62
C ILE A 881 -5.04 8.55 11.59
N SER A 882 -5.37 7.55 10.76
CA SER A 882 -4.57 6.32 10.66
C SER A 882 -3.12 6.57 10.20
N LEU A 883 -2.91 7.51 9.27
CA LEU A 883 -1.57 7.93 8.86
C LEU A 883 -0.81 8.63 9.99
N LEU A 884 -1.48 9.44 10.81
CA LEU A 884 -0.87 10.05 11.99
C LEU A 884 -0.54 9.01 13.07
N GLU A 885 -1.38 8.00 13.27
CA GLU A 885 -1.12 6.88 14.19
C GLU A 885 0.10 6.06 13.74
N GLN A 886 0.21 5.73 12.46
CA GLN A 886 1.39 5.07 11.89
C GLN A 886 2.67 5.89 12.12
N ARG A 887 2.65 7.19 11.77
CA ARG A 887 3.80 8.09 11.97
C ARG A 887 4.20 8.25 13.44
N ILE A 888 3.26 8.12 14.37
CA ILE A 888 3.57 8.10 15.81
C ILE A 888 4.33 6.83 16.17
N GLN A 889 3.91 5.66 15.67
CA GLN A 889 4.60 4.39 15.92
C GLN A 889 6.02 4.38 15.35
N GLU A 890 6.21 4.87 14.13
CA GLU A 890 7.53 5.05 13.50
C GLU A 890 8.45 5.96 14.34
N LEU A 891 7.93 7.09 14.83
CA LEU A 891 8.68 7.99 15.71
C LEU A 891 9.01 7.35 17.07
N GLU A 892 8.11 6.54 17.64
CA GLU A 892 8.39 5.79 18.87
C GLU A 892 9.49 4.73 18.68
N GLN A 893 9.51 4.05 17.54
CA GLN A 893 10.59 3.13 17.18
C GLN A 893 11.93 3.86 17.00
N LEU A 894 11.98 4.94 16.21
CA LEU A 894 13.20 5.74 16.02
C LEU A 894 13.74 6.31 17.36
N ILE A 895 12.86 6.72 18.28
CA ILE A 895 13.25 7.14 19.64
C ILE A 895 13.85 5.98 20.43
N SER A 896 13.34 4.75 20.28
CA SER A 896 13.89 3.54 20.91
C SER A 896 15.29 3.23 20.40
N GLU A 897 15.48 3.23 19.09
CA GLU A 897 16.77 2.98 18.43
C GLU A 897 17.82 4.05 18.80
N LEU A 898 17.45 5.33 18.78
CA LEU A 898 18.33 6.43 19.19
C LEU A 898 18.78 6.29 20.65
N ARG A 899 17.92 5.80 21.55
CA ARG A 899 18.31 5.49 22.94
C ARG A 899 19.34 4.36 23.01
N GLN A 900 19.15 3.28 22.24
CA GLN A 900 20.11 2.17 22.19
C GLN A 900 21.48 2.63 21.64
N GLN A 901 21.49 3.47 20.59
CA GLN A 901 22.71 4.07 20.07
C GLN A 901 23.41 4.96 21.12
N PHE A 902 22.65 5.74 21.89
CA PHE A 902 23.18 6.58 22.96
C PHE A 902 23.79 5.76 24.10
N ASP A 903 23.14 4.66 24.52
CA ASP A 903 23.68 3.74 25.54
C ASP A 903 24.94 3.00 25.07
N TYR A 904 25.00 2.63 23.79
CA TYR A 904 26.21 2.10 23.18
C TYR A 904 27.34 3.13 23.18
N LEU A 905 27.06 4.37 22.77
CA LEU A 905 28.05 5.45 22.73
C LEU A 905 28.58 5.78 24.15
N ASN A 906 27.70 5.83 25.16
CA ASN A 906 28.08 6.00 26.57
C ASN A 906 29.00 4.87 27.05
N SER A 907 28.72 3.63 26.65
CA SER A 907 29.55 2.47 26.97
C SER A 907 30.95 2.59 26.34
N GLN A 908 31.03 3.06 25.09
CA GLN A 908 32.32 3.33 24.43
C GLN A 908 33.09 4.49 25.07
N ILE A 909 32.41 5.58 25.47
CA ILE A 909 33.01 6.70 26.22
C ILE A 909 33.57 6.21 27.56
N ALA A 910 32.87 5.35 28.28
CA ALA A 910 33.35 4.76 29.53
C ALA A 910 34.62 3.91 29.33
N LEU A 911 34.67 3.08 28.28
CA LEU A 911 35.85 2.30 27.91
C LEU A 911 37.05 3.19 27.53
N LEU A 912 36.82 4.22 26.71
CA LEU A 912 37.85 5.21 26.34
C LEU A 912 38.40 5.96 27.56
N SER A 913 37.53 6.36 28.50
CA SER A 913 37.93 7.01 29.76
C SER A 913 38.78 6.09 30.65
N GLY A 914 38.42 4.80 30.72
CA GLY A 914 39.22 3.77 31.40
C GLY A 914 40.62 3.60 30.77
N ASN A 915 40.68 3.49 29.44
CA ASN A 915 41.93 3.37 28.71
C ASN A 915 42.83 4.61 28.86
N LEU A 916 42.25 5.81 28.84
CA LEU A 916 42.98 7.06 29.07
C LEU A 916 43.57 7.11 30.49
N THR A 917 42.81 6.65 31.49
CA THR A 917 43.29 6.56 32.88
C THR A 917 44.47 5.61 33.01
N ALA A 918 44.38 4.40 32.42
CA ALA A 918 45.47 3.44 32.42
C ALA A 918 46.72 3.98 31.69
N LEU A 919 46.55 4.69 30.58
CA LEU A 919 47.65 5.32 29.84
C LEU A 919 48.33 6.44 30.65
N GLN A 920 47.54 7.22 31.40
CA GLN A 920 48.04 8.25 32.33
C GLN A 920 48.89 7.63 33.45
N GLU A 921 48.45 6.49 34.01
CA GLU A 921 49.22 5.74 35.02
C GLU A 921 50.52 5.18 34.44
N MET A 922 50.49 4.59 33.25
CA MET A 922 51.70 4.11 32.55
C MET A 922 52.70 5.25 32.26
N PHE A 923 52.21 6.43 31.87
CA PHE A 923 53.06 7.60 31.64
C PHE A 923 53.71 8.09 32.94
N ASN A 924 52.96 8.12 34.05
CA ASN A 924 53.47 8.49 35.36
C ASN A 924 54.56 7.52 35.85
N ASP A 925 54.36 6.21 35.69
CA ASP A 925 55.37 5.20 36.05
C ASP A 925 56.63 5.33 35.19
N LEU A 926 56.48 5.46 33.86
CA LEU A 926 57.62 5.68 32.95
C LEU A 926 58.39 6.97 33.28
N SER A 927 57.69 8.03 33.69
CA SER A 927 58.32 9.28 34.14
C SER A 927 59.14 9.10 35.42
N GLN A 928 58.64 8.31 36.38
CA GLN A 928 59.38 7.94 37.60
C GLN A 928 60.59 7.06 37.29
N GLN A 929 60.45 6.06 36.42
CA GLN A 929 61.56 5.21 35.97
C GLN A 929 62.66 6.06 35.31
N LEU A 930 62.29 7.00 34.44
CA LEU A 930 63.24 7.91 33.78
C LEU A 930 63.96 8.81 34.79
N GLN A 931 63.26 9.32 35.81
CA GLN A 931 63.86 10.07 36.91
C GLN A 931 64.90 9.23 37.66
N LEU A 932 64.57 7.99 38.01
CA LEU A 932 65.47 7.08 38.73
C LEU A 932 66.71 6.72 37.91
N VAL A 933 66.56 6.49 36.60
CA VAL A 933 67.70 6.27 35.69
C VAL A 933 68.60 7.51 35.66
N ASN A 934 68.02 8.70 35.58
CA ASN A 934 68.79 9.95 35.50
C ASN A 934 69.57 10.24 36.81
N THR A 935 68.98 9.99 37.99
CA THR A 935 69.70 10.11 39.27
C THR A 935 70.80 9.06 39.40
N THR A 936 70.51 7.80 39.07
CA THR A 936 71.50 6.70 39.13
C THR A 936 72.70 6.97 38.21
N LEU A 937 72.44 7.51 37.01
CA LEU A 937 73.49 7.89 36.07
C LEU A 937 74.34 9.05 36.59
N ALA A 938 73.72 10.08 37.19
CA ALA A 938 74.43 11.20 37.81
C ALA A 938 75.34 10.74 38.96
N ASP A 939 74.82 9.90 39.87
CA ASP A 939 75.59 9.32 40.99
C ASP A 939 76.77 8.48 40.47
N THR A 940 76.55 7.66 39.44
CA THR A 940 77.60 6.84 38.81
C THR A 940 78.69 7.70 38.16
N ILE A 941 78.32 8.80 37.49
CA ILE A 941 79.26 9.74 36.89
C ILE A 941 80.14 10.40 37.97
N GLU A 942 79.56 10.83 39.08
CA GLU A 942 80.32 11.45 40.17
C GLU A 942 81.22 10.43 40.91
N GLU A 943 80.78 9.18 41.10
CA GLU A 943 81.66 8.12 41.63
C GLU A 943 82.86 7.87 40.70
N LEU A 944 82.62 7.75 39.38
CA LEU A 944 83.68 7.55 38.39
C LEU A 944 84.64 8.74 38.34
N ARG A 945 84.14 9.97 38.48
CA ARG A 945 84.96 11.19 38.59
C ARG A 945 85.86 11.15 39.82
N ILE A 946 85.30 10.88 41.01
CA ILE A 946 86.07 10.76 42.25
C ILE A 946 87.16 9.68 42.12
N ARG A 947 86.84 8.55 41.48
CA ARG A 947 87.81 7.47 41.22
C ARG A 947 88.91 7.89 40.24
N LEU A 948 88.59 8.69 39.22
CA LEU A 948 89.56 9.26 38.29
C LEU A 948 90.50 10.27 38.96
N ASP A 949 89.96 11.19 39.76
CA ASP A 949 90.74 12.21 40.49
C ASP A 949 91.69 11.55 41.52
N ASN A 950 91.23 10.50 42.20
CA ASN A 950 92.08 9.68 43.08
C ASN A 950 93.19 8.95 42.32
N ALA A 951 92.88 8.37 41.14
CA ALA A 951 93.87 7.69 40.32
C ALA A 951 94.93 8.66 39.76
N LEU A 952 94.53 9.85 39.33
CA LEU A 952 95.44 10.93 38.90
C LEU A 952 96.36 11.37 40.03
N SER A 953 95.82 11.52 41.24
CA SER A 953 96.60 11.87 42.44
C SER A 953 97.65 10.80 42.77
N ALA A 954 97.27 9.52 42.72
CA ALA A 954 98.19 8.40 42.93
C ALA A 954 99.30 8.33 41.85
N ILE A 955 98.98 8.66 40.59
CA ILE A 955 99.97 8.75 39.50
C ILE A 955 100.97 9.89 39.75
N GLN A 956 100.51 11.04 40.25
CA GLN A 956 101.39 12.16 40.59
C GLN A 956 102.33 11.82 41.76
N GLU A 957 101.83 11.13 42.79
CA GLU A 957 102.65 10.64 43.92
C GLU A 957 103.70 9.63 43.43
N LEU A 958 103.31 8.65 42.63
CA LEU A 958 104.23 7.66 42.05
C LEU A 958 105.30 8.32 41.17
N SER A 959 104.93 9.30 40.34
CA SER A 959 105.88 10.06 39.52
C SER A 959 106.89 10.83 40.39
N SER A 960 106.43 11.45 41.47
CA SER A 960 107.31 12.15 42.42
C SER A 960 108.31 11.20 43.10
N ARG A 961 107.83 10.02 43.51
CA ARG A 961 108.67 8.97 44.11
C ARG A 961 109.67 8.36 43.12
N ILE A 962 109.33 8.28 41.83
CA ILE A 962 110.26 7.85 40.78
C ILE A 962 111.40 8.87 40.65
N ASN A 963 111.09 10.16 40.56
CA ASN A 963 112.11 11.22 40.47
C ASN A 963 113.05 11.21 41.70
N GLU A 964 112.50 11.06 42.91
CA GLU A 964 113.28 10.93 44.15
C GLU A 964 114.22 9.71 44.12
N LEU A 965 113.75 8.56 43.60
CA LEU A 965 114.58 7.35 43.44
C LEU A 965 115.67 7.54 42.38
N GLU A 966 115.41 8.27 41.30
CA GLU A 966 116.40 8.61 40.27
C GLU A 966 117.50 9.54 40.82
N GLU A 967 117.14 10.54 41.62
CA GLU A 967 118.10 11.43 42.31
C GLU A 967 118.97 10.65 43.31
N ASN A 968 118.36 9.82 44.16
CA ASN A 968 119.09 8.94 45.09
C ASN A 968 120.05 7.98 44.36
N LEU A 969 119.64 7.44 43.21
CA LEU A 969 120.50 6.58 42.38
C LEU A 969 121.69 7.35 41.79
N ALA A 970 121.49 8.61 41.39
CA ALA A 970 122.57 9.48 40.90
C ALA A 970 123.58 9.82 42.01
N GLU A 971 123.11 10.15 43.22
CA GLU A 971 123.98 10.39 44.38
C GLU A 971 124.78 9.13 44.77
N LEU A 972 124.12 7.96 44.82
CA LEU A 972 124.78 6.69 45.11
C LEU A 972 125.87 6.37 44.07
N ASN A 973 125.61 6.58 42.78
CA ASN A 973 126.61 6.42 41.72
C ASN A 973 127.79 7.38 41.90
N SER A 974 127.55 8.63 42.32
CA SER A 974 128.62 9.58 42.63
C SER A 974 129.47 9.11 43.82
N THR A 975 128.83 8.59 44.87
CA THR A 975 129.52 8.02 46.05
C THR A 975 130.36 6.80 45.67
N VAL A 976 129.84 5.88 44.85
CA VAL A 976 130.59 4.72 44.35
C VAL A 976 131.82 5.14 43.54
N ASN A 977 131.69 6.16 42.67
CA ASN A 977 132.81 6.69 41.92
C ASN A 977 133.88 7.34 42.82
N SER A 978 133.48 8.06 43.87
CA SER A 978 134.41 8.62 44.87
C SER A 978 135.16 7.50 45.60
N ILE A 979 134.44 6.50 46.12
CA ILE A 979 135.05 5.34 46.81
C ILE A 979 136.02 4.59 45.88
N SER A 980 135.68 4.45 44.59
CA SER A 980 136.57 3.84 43.61
C SER A 980 137.86 4.65 43.41
N SER A 981 137.77 5.98 43.40
CA SER A 981 138.95 6.86 43.35
C SER A 981 139.80 6.77 44.62
N ASP A 982 139.16 6.77 45.80
CA ASP A 982 139.85 6.66 47.09
C ASP A 982 140.57 5.30 47.23
N LEU A 983 139.95 4.22 46.76
CA LEU A 983 140.57 2.88 46.70
C LEU A 983 141.80 2.85 45.79
N ASN A 984 141.72 3.46 44.60
CA ASN A 984 142.87 3.55 43.69
C ASN A 984 144.03 4.37 44.31
N SER A 985 143.71 5.46 45.02
CA SER A 985 144.71 6.26 45.74
C SER A 985 145.35 5.47 46.89
N LEU A 986 144.55 4.71 47.65
CA LEU A 986 145.03 3.86 48.74
C LEU A 986 145.89 2.70 48.24
N GLU A 987 145.55 2.10 47.09
CA GLU A 987 146.38 1.10 46.42
C GLU A 987 147.76 1.65 46.04
N GLN A 988 147.80 2.88 45.51
CA GLN A 988 149.05 3.59 45.23
C GLN A 988 149.86 3.88 46.51
N ASP A 989 149.23 4.41 47.56
CA ASP A 989 149.88 4.68 48.85
C ASP A 989 150.49 3.41 49.48
N VAL A 990 149.80 2.27 49.36
CA VAL A 990 150.31 0.96 49.79
C VAL A 990 151.50 0.51 48.95
N GLY A 991 151.47 0.75 47.63
CA GLY A 991 152.60 0.50 46.73
C GLY A 991 153.85 1.33 47.08
N ASP A 992 153.67 2.62 47.35
CA ASP A 992 154.73 3.54 47.77
C ASP A 992 155.27 3.18 49.16
N LEU A 993 154.39 2.81 50.11
CA LEU A 993 154.80 2.36 51.43
C LEU A 993 155.61 1.06 51.36
N ASN A 994 155.19 0.09 50.53
CA ASN A 994 155.91 -1.16 50.30
C ASN A 994 157.30 -0.90 49.69
N SER A 995 157.40 0.04 48.75
CA SER A 995 158.67 0.48 48.16
C SER A 995 159.60 1.10 49.23
N ARG A 996 159.08 1.96 50.10
CA ARG A 996 159.83 2.53 51.24
C ARG A 996 160.27 1.48 52.26
N VAL A 997 159.47 0.45 52.50
CA VAL A 997 159.83 -0.69 53.37
C VAL A 997 160.99 -1.49 52.76
N ASN A 998 160.97 -1.74 51.45
CA ASN A 998 162.06 -2.41 50.74
C ASN A 998 163.36 -1.59 50.79
N ASP A 999 163.29 -0.28 50.56
CA ASP A 999 164.44 0.62 50.69
C ASP A 999 165.00 0.62 52.13
N LEU A 1000 164.14 0.70 53.14
CA LEU A 1000 164.56 0.66 54.54
C LEU A 1000 165.19 -0.69 54.90
N ALA A 1001 164.67 -1.80 54.39
CA ALA A 1001 165.30 -3.12 54.54
C ALA A 1001 166.69 -3.16 53.88
N GLY A 1002 166.86 -2.56 52.70
CA GLY A 1002 168.17 -2.38 52.05
C GLY A 1002 169.13 -1.52 52.87
N GLN A 1003 168.65 -0.44 53.49
CA GLN A 1003 169.44 0.39 54.41
C GLN A 1003 169.85 -0.38 55.67
N VAL A 1004 168.95 -1.17 56.27
CA VAL A 1004 169.25 -2.04 57.43
C VAL A 1004 170.31 -3.09 57.08
N ASN A 1005 170.20 -3.76 55.93
CA ASN A 1005 171.22 -4.69 55.45
C ASN A 1005 172.59 -4.02 55.24
N THR A 1006 172.59 -2.78 54.76
CA THR A 1006 173.80 -1.95 54.59
C THR A 1006 174.41 -1.56 55.94
N LEU A 1007 173.57 -1.13 56.90
CA LEU A 1007 173.99 -0.81 58.26
C LEU A 1007 174.55 -2.03 58.99
N GLN A 1008 173.91 -3.19 58.87
CA GLN A 1008 174.41 -4.46 59.42
C GLN A 1008 175.78 -4.82 58.83
N SER A 1009 175.96 -4.66 57.52
CA SER A 1009 177.24 -4.88 56.84
C SER A 1009 178.33 -3.91 57.34
N ASN A 1010 177.98 -2.64 57.57
CA ASN A 1010 178.90 -1.64 58.13
C ASN A 1010 179.24 -1.94 59.60
N LEU A 1011 178.27 -2.39 60.40
CA LEU A 1011 178.47 -2.76 61.80
C LEU A 1011 179.38 -4.00 61.92
N ASN A 1012 179.18 -5.01 61.08
CA ASN A 1012 180.08 -6.17 60.98
C ASN A 1012 181.52 -5.72 60.65
N ARG A 1013 181.70 -4.82 59.67
CA ARG A 1013 183.03 -4.26 59.32
C ARG A 1013 183.64 -3.43 60.45
N LEU A 1014 182.83 -2.69 61.21
CA LEU A 1014 183.28 -1.93 62.36
C LEU A 1014 183.69 -2.86 63.52
N SER A 1015 182.96 -3.96 63.75
CA SER A 1015 183.33 -5.01 64.71
C SER A 1015 184.69 -5.61 64.36
N SER A 1016 184.89 -6.06 63.11
CA SER A 1016 186.20 -6.60 62.70
C SER A 1016 187.34 -5.59 62.86
N ARG A 1017 187.11 -4.29 62.59
CA ARG A 1017 188.09 -3.24 62.86
C ARG A 1017 188.36 -3.02 64.35
N LEU A 1018 187.37 -3.21 65.21
CA LEU A 1018 187.52 -3.12 66.66
C LEU A 1018 188.33 -4.31 67.19
N ASP A 1019 188.08 -5.51 66.68
CA ASP A 1019 188.84 -6.72 66.96
C ASP A 1019 190.32 -6.56 66.53
N ASP A 1020 190.57 -6.05 65.33
CA ASP A 1020 191.91 -5.70 64.84
C ASP A 1020 192.63 -4.71 65.79
N VAL A 1021 191.97 -3.60 66.18
CA VAL A 1021 192.56 -2.59 67.08
C VAL A 1021 192.81 -3.17 68.48
N SER A 1022 191.91 -4.02 69.00
CA SER A 1022 192.08 -4.73 70.27
C SER A 1022 193.31 -5.65 70.26
N SER A 1023 193.53 -6.36 69.15
CA SER A 1023 194.72 -7.19 68.95
C SER A 1023 196.02 -6.35 68.91
N GLN A 1024 196.00 -5.19 68.24
CA GLN A 1024 197.14 -4.27 68.18
C GLN A 1024 197.48 -3.68 69.55
N ALA A 1025 196.48 -3.28 70.33
CA ALA A 1025 196.68 -2.77 71.69
C ALA A 1025 197.32 -3.83 72.61
N SER A 1026 196.87 -5.08 72.51
CA SER A 1026 197.43 -6.23 73.24
C SER A 1026 198.90 -6.49 72.89
N MET A 1027 199.26 -6.31 71.61
CA MET A 1027 200.65 -6.44 71.15
C MET A 1027 201.53 -5.26 71.61
N SER A 1028 200.98 -4.05 71.75
CA SER A 1028 201.68 -2.89 72.31
C SER A 1028 201.99 -3.06 73.81
N TYR A 1029 201.02 -3.55 74.59
CA TYR A 1029 201.17 -3.77 76.04
C TYR A 1029 202.28 -4.77 76.38
N SER A 1030 202.39 -5.85 75.60
CA SER A 1030 203.43 -6.88 75.77
C SER A 1030 204.84 -6.37 75.42
N ILE A 1031 204.99 -5.54 74.37
CA ILE A 1031 206.26 -4.85 74.05
C ILE A 1031 206.70 -3.94 75.21
N GLY A 1032 205.76 -3.19 75.80
CA GLY A 1032 206.04 -2.29 76.93
C GLY A 1032 206.64 -3.00 78.15
N ILE A 1033 206.12 -4.18 78.50
CA ILE A 1033 206.64 -4.99 79.62
C ILE A 1033 208.08 -5.48 79.34
N VAL A 1034 208.36 -5.95 78.13
CA VAL A 1034 209.70 -6.44 77.74
C VAL A 1034 210.75 -5.33 77.83
N ALA A 1035 210.43 -4.12 77.37
CA ALA A 1035 211.32 -2.97 77.47
C ALA A 1035 211.67 -2.60 78.92
N LEU A 1036 210.68 -2.69 79.83
CA LEU A 1036 210.83 -2.35 81.25
C LEU A 1036 211.74 -3.36 81.98
N ILE A 1037 211.61 -4.66 81.68
CA ILE A 1037 212.46 -5.73 82.21
C ILE A 1037 213.93 -5.52 81.80
N LEU A 1038 214.19 -5.22 80.52
CA LEU A 1038 215.54 -5.00 80.02
C LEU A 1038 216.23 -3.80 80.69
N GLY A 1039 215.50 -2.71 80.95
CA GLY A 1039 216.01 -1.54 81.66
C GLY A 1039 216.45 -1.86 83.11
N LEU A 1040 215.65 -2.65 83.84
CA LEU A 1040 215.97 -3.06 85.22
C LEU A 1040 217.21 -3.97 85.28
N VAL A 1041 217.36 -4.90 84.33
CA VAL A 1041 218.54 -5.77 84.24
C VAL A 1041 219.82 -4.95 84.02
N GLY A 1042 219.78 -3.95 83.12
CA GLY A 1042 220.91 -3.04 82.88
C GLY A 1042 221.35 -2.28 84.15
N ALA A 1043 220.39 -1.76 84.92
CA ALA A 1043 220.67 -1.04 86.16
C ALA A 1043 221.32 -1.93 87.23
N ALA A 1044 220.86 -3.19 87.37
CA ALA A 1044 221.42 -4.15 88.33
C ALA A 1044 222.89 -4.50 88.02
N VAL A 1045 223.24 -4.68 86.74
CA VAL A 1045 224.63 -4.95 86.31
C VAL A 1045 225.54 -3.76 86.61
N GLY A 1046 225.09 -2.52 86.39
CA GLY A 1046 225.85 -1.31 86.74
C GLY A 1046 226.14 -1.20 88.24
N LEU A 1047 225.17 -1.53 89.09
CA LEU A 1047 225.32 -1.49 90.55
C LEU A 1047 226.35 -2.52 91.06
N LEU A 1048 226.36 -3.72 90.48
CA LEU A 1048 227.31 -4.79 90.81
C LEU A 1048 228.75 -4.43 90.44
N ALA A 1049 228.97 -3.75 89.31
CA ALA A 1049 230.30 -3.28 88.91
C ALA A 1049 230.87 -2.23 89.88
N TYR A 1050 230.02 -1.30 90.35
CA TYR A 1050 230.41 -0.21 91.24
C TYR A 1050 230.94 -0.70 92.60
N MET A 1051 230.36 -1.76 93.16
CA MET A 1051 230.67 -2.20 94.54
C MET A 1051 232.06 -2.86 94.72
N ARG A 1052 232.79 -3.21 93.66
CA ARG A 1052 234.00 -4.07 93.77
C ARG A 1052 235.34 -3.33 93.85
N ILE A 1053 235.39 -2.02 93.69
CA ILE A 1053 236.65 -1.25 93.48
C ILE A 1053 237.16 -0.53 94.76
N GLY A 1054 236.34 -0.39 95.81
CA GLY A 1054 236.62 0.51 96.92
C GLY A 1054 237.07 -0.12 98.27
N LYS A 1055 238.30 -0.67 98.36
CA LYS A 1055 239.18 -0.56 99.56
C LYS A 1055 240.48 -1.37 99.45
N THR A 1056 241.60 -0.74 99.78
CA THR A 1056 242.86 -1.35 100.21
C THR A 1056 243.09 -1.14 101.71
N ARG A 1057 243.01 -2.22 102.49
CA ARG A 1057 243.85 -2.45 103.68
C ARG A 1057 243.78 -3.91 104.10
#